data_AF-A0A172WHG0-F1
#
_entry.id   AF-A0A172WHG0-F1
#
_cell.length_a   1.000
_cell.length_b   1.000
_cell.length_c   1.000
_cell.angle_alpha   90.00
_cell.angle_beta   90.00
_cell.angle_gamma   90.00
#
_symmetry.space_group_name_H-M   'P 1'
#
loop_
_entity.id
_entity.type
_entity.pdbx_description
1 polymer ?
#
loop_
_entity_poly.entity_id
_entity_poly.type
_entity_poly.pdbx_seq_one_letter_code
_entity_poly.pdbx_strand_id
1 'polypeptide(L)'
;MAWNEWIVKHAKLVVALWIVIIILAAPLAVKLKDVTNYSTDQFLPKDVESVRVQDILSQDFPSFSQSDNQTYMVITNINVNDPKAKEAYERFKAEAKPYGDNFTSYYDAIELLQNQSYDMALNLTRQTANLTGILYISALNASDTFGEALSQMELLSQSINMTKESLPELAGAYLEMRQNLTLLYNQMMGLKALINSTDMAYAELSRNLINASQQELEKVLIEEISESVLEEEKALVPVIVKTVMAYDTNATGVLAKDPVLLKEVTIGLMESVLEEQGLSLDEKTLDAIYESGGNVDGIAKALLIQGTIEKLAGMPNANETARKLVEVATADPEGILSGEKLENATLSVVVSLAGNVERIDFKDVAKRIYEGESPRKIAEELFIDEINWKLDDIDAPEIVKRAMKDTLTAVIKEYPVSVEELEALVKEKVKALIGEYINENSQGLELHIDTDELVNLAFKFKDDPNAITRDDVTPIEEYIYPTIYDKAKNYIEMLKSPDNTTMLVLFVPQGLKGVSALEKSSKVQYENSLKAKEVALREFGKAFPQVEAYVSGTPVQTYETIKYGKEDNDKTTKFSIIGALIVLFIIMGAALLATFLPFTGVATATLTALGILYLLAKGDILDVGSWAQMLTVTTALGLGIDYSTYYLHRFREYLAEGYDHNTAASEALKRAKDAVLASASTDIIAFASFVLAYEFPIFKTMGIIAPIAVITVLLASLTLIPAITVLIGNKPIFWWPRHIKHIEGIDIHEKSRIADWATRHAKVVVLIALLLTVPAAYNFANFHGTHDIKLFIPKDSDTYHFLQLTEEKIGASVASPTYVVIEFDHPVSDSDLTTIDSIAKKIEKVEGVKYVYTVTQPYGEPISGVGLDGLKSLGGDRYISKDGKKVLIQVTGKYSATDEHSKDMVKEIRSIIKDEKSSGGLKDGLVGGATALALDLSNLINDVFWHRIFPVALLLMFLSLIPTLKGLPAVITTMVTIATGVLLSIWLSSWLFERVFGQQIMWFLPMMVFVVLMGVGIDYNSFFLIKARDEFERREPREALVVAAGTMDLIVIGLAAVLAATYGSLMTGATWGVREIGFALAIGVLLTAAMAVYFVGPATMALFGEKAWWPLFKRKND
;
A
#
# COMPACT_ATOMS: atom_id res chain seq x y z
N MET A 1 27.07 17.00 70.70
CA MET A 1 26.42 18.21 70.16
C MET A 1 25.26 17.73 69.32
N ALA A 2 24.05 18.12 69.68
CA ALA A 2 22.86 17.75 68.91
C ALA A 2 22.90 18.46 67.54
N TRP A 3 22.28 17.89 66.51
CA TRP A 3 22.33 18.42 65.15
C TRP A 3 21.86 19.89 65.06
N ASN A 4 20.83 20.27 65.82
CA ASN A 4 20.33 21.64 65.92
C ASN A 4 21.40 22.62 66.47
N GLU A 5 22.11 22.24 67.54
CA GLU A 5 23.19 23.05 68.11
C GLU A 5 24.37 23.19 67.14
N TRP A 6 24.64 22.15 66.35
CA TRP A 6 25.71 22.19 65.34
C TRP A 6 25.42 23.21 64.24
N ILE A 7 24.18 23.26 63.74
CA ILE A 7 23.75 24.23 62.73
C ILE A 7 23.88 25.66 63.26
N VAL A 8 23.41 25.91 64.48
CA VAL A 8 23.51 27.25 65.12
C VAL A 8 24.97 27.66 65.30
N LYS A 9 25.84 26.74 65.74
CA LYS A 9 27.27 27.03 65.94
C LYS A 9 28.04 27.29 64.64
N HIS A 10 27.68 26.60 63.55
CA HIS A 10 28.41 26.64 62.27
C HIS A 10 27.61 27.34 61.16
N ALA A 11 26.68 28.24 61.51
CA ALA A 11 25.79 28.89 60.54
C ALA A 11 26.52 29.52 59.33
N LYS A 12 27.68 30.16 59.55
CA LYS A 12 28.51 30.73 58.47
C LYS A 12 28.99 29.67 57.47
N LEU A 13 29.41 28.51 57.96
CA LEU A 13 29.90 27.41 57.13
C LEU A 13 28.75 26.78 56.34
N VAL A 14 27.58 26.61 56.97
CA VAL A 14 26.38 26.08 56.30
C VAL A 14 25.95 27.00 55.16
N VAL A 15 25.88 28.31 55.40
CA VAL A 15 25.54 29.27 54.34
C VAL A 15 26.58 29.29 53.23
N ALA A 16 27.88 29.27 53.57
CA ALA A 16 28.95 29.20 52.56
C ALA A 16 28.85 27.95 51.68
N LEU A 17 28.52 26.79 52.27
CA LEU A 17 28.33 25.53 51.54
C LEU A 17 27.16 25.63 50.56
N TRP A 18 26.02 26.17 50.98
CA TRP A 18 24.87 26.38 50.08
C TRP A 18 25.15 27.41 48.99
N ILE A 19 25.95 28.45 49.27
CA ILE A 19 26.41 29.40 48.25
C ILE A 19 27.26 28.69 47.18
N VAL A 20 28.16 27.78 47.58
CA VAL A 20 28.94 26.98 46.62
C VAL A 20 28.03 26.08 45.80
N ILE A 21 27.07 25.39 46.44
CA ILE A 21 26.11 24.53 45.75
C ILE A 21 25.32 25.33 44.69
N ILE A 22 24.77 26.49 45.03
CA ILE A 22 23.99 27.28 44.07
C ILE A 22 24.85 27.85 42.94
N ILE A 23 26.09 28.28 43.21
CA ILE A 23 27.02 28.74 42.17
C ILE A 23 27.29 27.63 41.15
N LEU A 24 27.39 26.38 41.60
CA LEU A 24 27.58 25.22 40.72
C LEU A 24 26.29 24.79 40.03
N ALA A 25 25.15 24.79 40.73
CA ALA A 25 23.91 24.24 40.23
C ALA A 25 23.10 25.20 39.36
N ALA A 26 23.07 26.51 39.67
CA ALA A 26 22.24 27.47 38.94
C ALA A 26 22.57 27.55 37.43
N PRO A 27 23.84 27.56 36.98
CA PRO A 27 24.15 27.54 35.55
C PRO A 27 23.69 26.24 34.85
N LEU A 28 23.64 25.12 35.58
CA LEU A 28 23.16 23.83 35.08
C LEU A 28 21.63 23.82 35.00
N ALA A 29 20.94 24.34 36.01
CA ALA A 29 19.49 24.44 36.06
C ALA A 29 18.93 25.23 34.86
N VAL A 30 19.57 26.33 34.47
CA VAL A 30 19.15 27.15 33.31
C VAL A 30 19.25 26.38 31.98
N LYS A 31 20.14 25.38 31.90
CA LYS A 31 20.33 24.53 30.71
C LYS A 31 19.41 23.32 30.67
N LEU A 32 18.63 23.06 31.74
CA LEU A 32 17.70 21.93 31.77
C LEU A 32 16.72 21.99 30.58
N LYS A 33 16.22 23.18 30.26
CA LYS A 33 15.29 23.41 29.13
C LYS A 33 15.79 22.93 27.77
N ASP A 34 17.11 22.79 27.60
CA ASP A 34 17.75 22.38 26.35
C ASP A 34 17.80 20.84 26.21
N VAL A 35 17.58 20.10 27.31
CA VAL A 35 17.56 18.64 27.38
C VAL A 35 16.22 18.07 27.86
N THR A 36 15.26 18.94 28.22
CA THR A 36 13.89 18.55 28.56
C THR A 36 13.20 17.95 27.33
N ASN A 37 12.55 16.80 27.49
CA ASN A 37 11.71 16.19 26.47
C ASN A 37 10.31 16.83 26.48
N TYR A 38 9.90 17.34 25.33
CA TYR A 38 8.58 17.93 25.11
C TYR A 38 7.68 17.04 24.23
N SER A 39 8.12 15.84 23.85
CA SER A 39 7.33 14.90 23.05
C SER A 39 6.11 14.38 23.83
N THR A 40 5.04 14.08 23.10
CA THR A 40 3.86 13.38 23.62
C THR A 40 4.10 11.90 23.89
N ASP A 41 5.20 11.31 23.37
CA ASP A 41 5.54 9.90 23.59
C ASP A 41 5.79 9.57 25.07
N GLN A 42 6.05 10.58 25.90
CA GLN A 42 6.20 10.41 27.34
C GLN A 42 4.92 9.89 28.03
N PHE A 43 3.77 10.00 27.37
CA PHE A 43 2.47 9.48 27.83
C PHE A 43 2.18 8.07 27.30
N LEU A 44 2.97 7.57 26.35
CA LEU A 44 2.74 6.29 25.69
C LEU A 44 3.50 5.16 26.41
N PRO A 45 2.84 4.04 26.71
CA PRO A 45 3.51 2.88 27.27
C PRO A 45 4.27 2.10 26.20
N LYS A 46 5.47 1.61 26.51
CA LYS A 46 6.35 0.99 25.50
C LYS A 46 5.92 -0.42 25.06
N ASP A 47 5.25 -1.17 25.93
CA ASP A 47 5.03 -2.62 25.74
C ASP A 47 3.57 -2.99 25.38
N VAL A 48 2.74 -2.02 24.96
CA VAL A 48 1.35 -2.30 24.58
C VAL A 48 1.21 -2.59 23.08
N GLU A 49 0.22 -3.42 22.76
CA GLU A 49 -0.08 -3.88 21.40
C GLU A 49 -0.27 -2.72 20.41
N SER A 50 -1.05 -1.71 20.78
CA SER A 50 -1.32 -0.53 19.94
C SER A 50 -0.08 0.30 19.59
N VAL A 51 0.86 0.45 20.53
CA VAL A 51 2.12 1.16 20.33
C VAL A 51 3.07 0.35 19.44
N ARG A 52 3.13 -0.99 19.62
CA ARG A 52 3.88 -1.87 18.71
C ARG A 52 3.38 -1.79 17.27
N VAL A 53 2.07 -1.69 17.06
CA VAL A 53 1.50 -1.47 15.72
C VAL A 53 1.94 -0.12 15.15
N GLN A 54 1.99 0.93 15.95
CA GLN A 54 2.48 2.24 15.51
C GLN A 54 3.96 2.20 15.08
N ASP A 55 4.80 1.44 15.80
CA ASP A 55 6.20 1.19 15.43
C ASP A 55 6.31 0.42 14.11
N ILE A 56 5.49 -0.64 13.95
CA ILE A 56 5.45 -1.44 12.71
C ILE A 56 4.99 -0.59 11.52
N LEU A 57 3.95 0.23 11.68
CA LEU A 57 3.50 1.16 10.64
C LEU A 57 4.63 2.08 10.21
N SER A 58 5.38 2.63 11.17
CA SER A 58 6.50 3.54 10.91
C SER A 58 7.67 2.89 10.17
N GLN A 59 7.96 1.61 10.47
CA GLN A 59 9.11 0.89 9.88
C GLN A 59 8.76 0.21 8.55
N ASP A 60 7.63 -0.51 8.54
CA ASP A 60 7.28 -1.47 7.49
C ASP A 60 6.25 -0.91 6.48
N PHE A 61 5.42 0.05 6.89
CA PHE A 61 4.34 0.64 6.07
C PHE A 61 4.43 2.18 5.99
N PRO A 62 5.51 2.74 5.41
CA PRO A 62 5.75 4.18 5.41
C PRO A 62 4.68 5.01 4.69
N SER A 63 3.84 4.39 3.84
CA SER A 63 2.68 5.04 3.22
C SER A 63 1.55 5.34 4.21
N PHE A 64 1.53 4.67 5.37
CA PHE A 64 0.50 4.77 6.41
C PHE A 64 1.03 5.34 7.72
N SER A 65 2.33 5.37 7.93
CA SER A 65 2.89 6.20 8.99
C SER A 65 2.65 7.66 8.64
N GLN A 66 2.30 8.49 9.64
CA GLN A 66 2.40 9.93 9.46
C GLN A 66 3.85 10.21 9.09
N SER A 67 4.12 10.48 7.81
CA SER A 67 5.46 10.80 7.36
C SER A 67 6.01 11.87 8.30
N ASP A 68 7.19 11.66 8.88
CA ASP A 68 7.80 12.57 9.86
C ASP A 68 7.83 14.04 9.36
N ASN A 69 7.69 14.23 8.06
CA ASN A 69 7.73 15.51 7.37
C ASN A 69 6.40 15.93 6.71
N GLN A 70 5.30 15.19 6.85
CA GLN A 70 4.04 15.54 6.19
C GLN A 70 3.23 16.52 7.04
N THR A 71 2.66 17.52 6.36
CA THR A 71 1.69 18.46 6.91
C THR A 71 0.36 18.27 6.20
N TYR A 72 -0.70 18.37 6.98
CA TYR A 72 -2.08 18.37 6.52
C TYR A 72 -2.63 19.77 6.72
N MET A 73 -3.40 20.25 5.76
CA MET A 73 -4.13 21.50 5.83
C MET A 73 -5.60 21.21 5.59
N VAL A 74 -6.44 21.71 6.48
CA VAL A 74 -7.89 21.73 6.26
C VAL A 74 -8.27 23.12 5.79
N ILE A 75 -9.03 23.22 4.70
CA ILE A 75 -9.57 24.46 4.16
C ILE A 75 -11.09 24.35 4.22
N THR A 76 -11.77 25.27 4.90
CA THR A 76 -13.21 25.22 5.14
C THR A 76 -13.91 26.51 4.70
N ASN A 77 -15.25 26.49 4.67
CA ASN A 77 -16.12 27.56 4.18
C ASN A 77 -15.91 27.86 2.69
N ILE A 78 -15.62 26.82 1.92
CA ILE A 78 -15.50 26.86 0.46
C ILE A 78 -16.66 26.07 -0.16
N ASN A 79 -16.74 26.03 -1.50
CA ASN A 79 -17.53 25.02 -2.20
C ASN A 79 -16.57 24.23 -3.10
N VAL A 80 -16.24 23.00 -2.70
CA VAL A 80 -15.26 22.15 -3.39
C VAL A 80 -15.70 21.79 -4.82
N ASN A 81 -17.00 21.83 -5.11
CA ASN A 81 -17.50 21.54 -6.46
C ASN A 81 -17.57 22.81 -7.34
N ASP A 82 -17.29 24.00 -6.81
CA ASP A 82 -17.27 25.25 -7.59
C ASP A 82 -15.96 25.32 -8.41
N PRO A 83 -16.01 25.55 -9.74
CA PRO A 83 -14.81 25.74 -10.57
C PRO A 83 -13.83 26.77 -10.02
N LYS A 84 -14.32 27.82 -9.33
CA LYS A 84 -13.47 28.83 -8.69
C LYS A 84 -12.60 28.27 -7.57
N ALA A 85 -13.06 27.22 -6.88
CA ALA A 85 -12.27 26.54 -5.85
C ALA A 85 -11.12 25.74 -6.46
N LYS A 86 -11.35 25.08 -7.61
CA LYS A 86 -10.27 24.43 -8.38
C LYS A 86 -9.25 25.45 -8.88
N GLU A 87 -9.70 26.56 -9.45
CA GLU A 87 -8.79 27.64 -9.89
C GLU A 87 -7.99 28.25 -8.72
N ALA A 88 -8.62 28.43 -7.56
CA ALA A 88 -7.94 28.91 -6.35
C ALA A 88 -6.88 27.90 -5.87
N TYR A 89 -7.19 26.61 -5.93
CA TYR A 89 -6.25 25.54 -5.59
C TYR A 89 -5.02 25.54 -6.51
N GLU A 90 -5.19 25.66 -7.83
CA GLU A 90 -4.06 25.70 -8.78
C GLU A 90 -3.14 26.91 -8.53
N ARG A 91 -3.72 28.09 -8.29
CA ARG A 91 -2.93 29.28 -7.92
C ARG A 91 -2.21 29.09 -6.59
N PHE A 92 -2.90 28.54 -5.59
CA PHE A 92 -2.29 28.19 -4.30
C PHE A 92 -1.11 27.24 -4.49
N LYS A 93 -1.27 26.15 -5.23
CA LYS A 93 -0.23 25.15 -5.49
C LYS A 93 0.99 25.75 -6.18
N ALA A 94 0.78 26.63 -7.15
CA ALA A 94 1.86 27.33 -7.85
C ALA A 94 2.63 28.30 -6.91
N GLU A 95 1.91 29.07 -6.09
CA GLU A 95 2.50 30.08 -5.20
C GLU A 95 3.08 29.50 -3.90
N ALA A 96 2.57 28.36 -3.43
CA ALA A 96 3.02 27.70 -2.19
C ALA A 96 4.25 26.80 -2.38
N LYS A 97 4.68 26.56 -3.63
CA LYS A 97 5.86 25.76 -3.99
C LYS A 97 7.17 26.14 -3.27
N PRO A 98 7.47 27.41 -2.94
CA PRO A 98 8.65 27.76 -2.15
C PRO A 98 8.60 27.26 -0.69
N TYR A 99 7.40 26.95 -0.19
CA TYR A 99 7.17 26.58 1.21
C TYR A 99 6.94 25.08 1.40
N GLY A 100 6.54 24.36 0.36
CA GLY A 100 6.37 22.91 0.43
C GLY A 100 6.39 22.25 -0.94
N ASP A 101 6.53 20.93 -0.92
CA ASP A 101 6.44 20.07 -2.10
C ASP A 101 5.25 19.11 -1.96
N ASN A 102 4.90 18.43 -3.06
CA ASN A 102 3.87 17.38 -3.10
C ASN A 102 2.52 17.81 -2.52
N PHE A 103 2.04 19.00 -2.91
CA PHE A 103 0.67 19.41 -2.60
C PHE A 103 -0.32 18.49 -3.34
N THR A 104 -1.18 17.83 -2.56
CA THR A 104 -2.21 16.91 -3.05
C THR A 104 -3.54 17.22 -2.37
N SER A 105 -4.60 17.33 -3.15
CA SER A 105 -5.96 17.61 -2.72
C SER A 105 -6.97 16.69 -3.42
N TYR A 106 -8.26 16.92 -3.17
CA TYR A 106 -9.35 16.29 -3.92
C TYR A 106 -9.18 16.46 -5.45
N TYR A 107 -8.76 17.63 -5.93
CA TYR A 107 -8.64 17.88 -7.37
C TYR A 107 -7.51 17.07 -8.01
N ASP A 108 -6.37 16.94 -7.34
CA ASP A 108 -5.25 16.15 -7.83
C ASP A 108 -5.59 14.66 -7.84
N ALA A 109 -6.36 14.19 -6.86
CA ALA A 109 -6.82 12.80 -6.82
C ALA A 109 -7.77 12.50 -8.00
N ILE A 110 -8.69 13.42 -8.31
CA ILE A 110 -9.56 13.32 -9.50
C ILE A 110 -8.74 13.36 -10.79
N GLU A 111 -7.79 14.30 -10.91
CA GLU A 111 -6.95 14.43 -12.10
C GLU A 111 -6.07 13.20 -12.31
N LEU A 112 -5.52 12.63 -11.24
CA LEU A 112 -4.75 11.39 -11.29
C LEU A 112 -5.63 10.22 -11.78
N LEU A 113 -6.85 10.09 -11.26
CA LEU A 113 -7.78 9.05 -11.66
C LEU A 113 -8.22 9.21 -13.12
N GLN A 114 -8.45 10.45 -13.56
CA GLN A 114 -8.70 10.77 -14.97
C GLN A 114 -7.49 10.40 -15.84
N ASN A 115 -6.27 10.78 -15.45
CA ASN A 115 -5.06 10.40 -16.20
C ASN A 115 -4.95 8.87 -16.34
N GLN A 116 -5.26 8.12 -15.27
CA GLN A 116 -5.27 6.65 -15.32
C GLN A 116 -6.37 6.08 -16.22
N SER A 117 -7.58 6.64 -16.22
CA SER A 117 -8.64 6.21 -17.15
C SER A 117 -8.25 6.47 -18.60
N TYR A 118 -7.64 7.62 -18.89
CA TYR A 118 -7.12 7.93 -20.22
C TYR A 118 -6.01 6.97 -20.64
N ASP A 119 -5.03 6.69 -19.77
CA ASP A 119 -3.94 5.78 -20.10
C ASP A 119 -4.47 4.35 -20.33
N MET A 120 -5.49 3.93 -19.58
CA MET A 120 -6.16 2.64 -19.78
C MET A 120 -6.90 2.60 -21.12
N ALA A 121 -7.69 3.63 -21.44
CA ALA A 121 -8.39 3.78 -22.72
C ALA A 121 -7.41 3.78 -23.90
N LEU A 122 -6.30 4.52 -23.76
CA LEU A 122 -5.25 4.62 -24.77
C LEU A 122 -4.58 3.27 -25.02
N ASN A 123 -4.16 2.58 -23.96
CA ASN A 123 -3.52 1.27 -24.08
C ASN A 123 -4.47 0.23 -24.68
N LEU A 124 -5.73 0.19 -24.24
CA LEU A 124 -6.74 -0.72 -24.77
C LEU A 124 -6.99 -0.46 -26.26
N THR A 125 -7.14 0.81 -26.66
CA THR A 125 -7.36 1.19 -28.07
C THR A 125 -6.14 0.85 -28.92
N ARG A 126 -4.92 1.10 -28.44
CA ARG A 126 -3.67 0.74 -29.15
C ARG A 126 -3.51 -0.76 -29.35
N GLN A 127 -3.78 -1.55 -28.32
CA GLN A 127 -3.74 -3.01 -28.42
C GLN A 127 -4.78 -3.51 -29.43
N THR A 128 -6.00 -2.95 -29.38
CA THR A 128 -7.05 -3.28 -30.33
C THR A 128 -6.66 -2.88 -31.76
N ALA A 129 -6.05 -1.72 -31.96
CA ALA A 129 -5.60 -1.24 -33.28
C ALA A 129 -4.46 -2.10 -33.84
N ASN A 130 -3.47 -2.47 -33.02
CA ASN A 130 -2.41 -3.41 -33.40
C ASN A 130 -3.00 -4.75 -33.87
N LEU A 131 -3.91 -5.32 -33.08
CA LEU A 131 -4.55 -6.58 -33.43
C LEU A 131 -5.40 -6.46 -34.71
N THR A 132 -6.14 -5.36 -34.85
CA THR A 132 -6.93 -5.06 -36.04
C THR A 132 -6.05 -4.98 -37.29
N GLY A 133 -4.91 -4.29 -37.22
CA GLY A 133 -3.95 -4.20 -38.31
C GLY A 133 -3.38 -5.57 -38.70
N ILE A 134 -2.98 -6.38 -37.72
CA ILE A 134 -2.47 -7.74 -37.96
C ILE A 134 -3.53 -8.60 -38.66
N LEU A 135 -4.77 -8.59 -38.18
CA LEU A 135 -5.87 -9.38 -38.76
C LEU A 135 -6.21 -8.89 -40.17
N TYR A 136 -6.26 -7.57 -40.38
CA TYR A 136 -6.56 -6.98 -41.68
C TYR A 136 -5.50 -7.34 -42.74
N ILE A 137 -4.21 -7.21 -42.42
CA ILE A 137 -3.13 -7.55 -43.35
C ILE A 137 -3.10 -9.06 -43.61
N SER A 138 -3.34 -9.88 -42.59
CA SER A 138 -3.40 -11.33 -42.74
C SER A 138 -4.58 -11.75 -43.63
N ALA A 139 -5.74 -11.11 -43.48
CA ALA A 139 -6.91 -11.35 -44.30
C ALA A 139 -6.68 -10.96 -45.78
N LEU A 140 -6.07 -9.80 -46.03
CA LEU A 140 -5.69 -9.37 -47.38
C LEU A 140 -4.75 -10.38 -48.04
N ASN A 141 -3.63 -10.69 -47.37
CA ASN A 141 -2.65 -11.63 -47.89
C ASN A 141 -3.26 -13.03 -48.15
N ALA A 142 -4.17 -13.48 -47.29
CA ALA A 142 -4.84 -14.77 -47.47
C ALA A 142 -5.79 -14.76 -48.67
N SER A 143 -6.54 -13.68 -48.89
CA SER A 143 -7.38 -13.52 -50.08
C SER A 143 -6.55 -13.61 -51.37
N ASP A 144 -5.42 -12.89 -51.42
CA ASP A 144 -4.53 -12.88 -52.58
C ASP A 144 -3.88 -14.26 -52.80
N THR A 145 -3.31 -14.85 -51.75
CA THR A 145 -2.64 -16.16 -51.82
C THR A 145 -3.61 -17.27 -52.18
N PHE A 146 -4.85 -17.23 -51.67
CA PHE A 146 -5.88 -18.19 -52.03
C PHE A 146 -6.30 -18.05 -53.49
N GLY A 147 -6.41 -16.81 -54.00
CA GLY A 147 -6.65 -16.55 -55.42
C GLY A 147 -5.58 -17.17 -56.33
N GLU A 148 -4.30 -17.03 -55.96
CA GLU A 148 -3.19 -17.66 -56.68
C GLU A 148 -3.28 -19.20 -56.65
N ALA A 149 -3.51 -19.77 -55.46
CA ALA A 149 -3.65 -21.22 -55.29
C ALA A 149 -4.83 -21.80 -56.08
N LEU A 150 -5.98 -21.12 -56.05
CA LEU A 150 -7.18 -21.49 -56.81
C LEU A 150 -6.89 -21.49 -58.31
N SER A 151 -6.24 -20.44 -58.82
CA SER A 151 -5.84 -20.35 -60.22
C SER A 151 -4.91 -21.49 -60.64
N GLN A 152 -3.95 -21.86 -59.79
CA GLN A 152 -3.07 -23.01 -60.03
C GLN A 152 -3.83 -24.34 -60.06
N MET A 153 -4.79 -24.55 -59.16
CA MET A 153 -5.62 -25.76 -59.14
C MET A 153 -6.55 -25.85 -60.37
N GLU A 154 -7.06 -24.71 -60.85
CA GLU A 154 -7.83 -24.64 -62.09
C GLU A 154 -6.96 -24.99 -63.31
N LEU A 155 -5.74 -24.46 -63.40
CA LEU A 155 -4.78 -24.81 -64.45
C LEU A 155 -4.39 -26.30 -64.41
N LEU A 156 -4.22 -26.86 -63.22
CA LEU A 156 -3.95 -28.29 -63.03
C LEU A 156 -5.14 -29.14 -63.51
N SER A 157 -6.37 -28.73 -63.20
CA SER A 157 -7.59 -29.39 -63.67
C SER A 157 -7.72 -29.35 -65.20
N GLN A 158 -7.42 -28.22 -65.83
CA GLN A 158 -7.37 -28.10 -67.28
C GLN A 158 -6.31 -29.04 -67.88
N SER A 159 -5.13 -29.11 -67.28
CA SER A 159 -4.03 -29.97 -67.73
C SER A 159 -4.37 -31.47 -67.61
N ILE A 160 -5.04 -31.87 -66.53
CA ILE A 160 -5.53 -33.24 -66.32
C ILE A 160 -6.57 -33.61 -67.38
N ASN A 161 -7.55 -32.74 -67.62
CA ASN A 161 -8.58 -32.99 -68.63
C ASN A 161 -7.99 -33.09 -70.04
N MET A 162 -7.11 -32.16 -70.42
CA MET A 162 -6.40 -32.23 -71.71
C MET A 162 -5.61 -33.53 -71.88
N THR A 163 -4.91 -33.97 -70.83
CA THR A 163 -4.11 -35.20 -70.86
C THR A 163 -5.00 -36.44 -70.94
N LYS A 164 -6.10 -36.46 -70.19
CA LYS A 164 -7.11 -37.53 -70.18
C LYS A 164 -7.74 -37.75 -71.55
N GLU A 165 -7.96 -36.66 -72.30
CA GLU A 165 -8.48 -36.72 -73.68
C GLU A 165 -7.40 -37.08 -74.70
N SER A 166 -6.17 -36.56 -74.55
CA SER A 166 -5.10 -36.72 -75.55
C SER A 166 -4.41 -38.10 -75.51
N LEU A 167 -4.31 -38.75 -74.34
CA LEU A 167 -3.61 -40.03 -74.20
C LEU A 167 -4.26 -41.18 -74.98
N PRO A 168 -5.58 -41.40 -74.94
CA PRO A 168 -6.24 -42.41 -75.78
C PRO A 168 -6.05 -42.16 -77.28
N GLU A 169 -6.13 -40.90 -77.73
CA GLU A 169 -5.92 -40.55 -79.13
C GLU A 169 -4.50 -40.90 -79.60
N LEU A 170 -3.49 -40.57 -78.80
CA LEU A 170 -2.08 -40.87 -79.12
C LEU A 170 -1.78 -42.37 -79.06
N ALA A 171 -2.37 -43.10 -78.11
CA ALA A 171 -2.25 -44.56 -78.02
C ALA A 171 -2.86 -45.25 -79.24
N GLY A 172 -4.03 -44.80 -79.70
CA GLY A 172 -4.67 -45.27 -80.92
C GLY A 172 -3.84 -44.99 -82.17
N ALA A 173 -3.37 -43.75 -82.32
CA ALA A 173 -2.53 -43.34 -83.45
C ALA A 173 -1.21 -44.12 -83.51
N TYR A 174 -0.62 -44.49 -82.36
CA TYR A 174 0.56 -45.35 -82.30
C TYR A 174 0.33 -46.76 -82.84
N LEU A 175 -0.76 -47.41 -82.43
CA LEU A 175 -1.07 -48.76 -82.90
C LEU A 175 -1.33 -48.79 -84.40
N GLU A 176 -2.09 -47.80 -84.90
CA GLU A 176 -2.39 -47.67 -86.33
C GLU A 176 -1.12 -47.40 -87.15
N MET A 177 -0.26 -46.48 -86.70
CA MET A 177 0.97 -46.15 -87.41
C MET A 177 1.99 -47.29 -87.38
N ARG A 178 2.09 -48.01 -86.26
CA ARG A 178 2.90 -49.24 -86.15
C ARG A 178 2.44 -50.30 -87.15
N GLN A 179 1.13 -50.49 -87.28
CA GLN A 179 0.55 -51.46 -88.21
C GLN A 179 0.85 -51.08 -89.67
N ASN A 180 0.65 -49.81 -90.03
CA ASN A 180 0.90 -49.30 -91.38
C ASN A 180 2.38 -49.38 -91.77
N LEU A 181 3.30 -49.01 -90.87
CA LEU A 181 4.74 -49.12 -91.13
C LEU A 181 5.22 -50.57 -91.26
N THR A 182 4.61 -51.50 -90.51
CA THR A 182 4.90 -52.94 -90.62
C THR A 182 4.45 -53.48 -91.97
N LEU A 183 3.27 -53.05 -92.44
CA LEU A 183 2.76 -53.41 -93.77
C LEU A 183 3.70 -52.91 -94.87
N LEU A 184 4.15 -51.66 -94.76
CA LEU A 184 5.06 -51.04 -95.71
C LEU A 184 6.42 -51.77 -95.79
N TYR A 185 6.97 -52.17 -94.65
CA TYR A 185 8.18 -53.00 -94.59
C TYR A 185 8.00 -54.33 -95.34
N ASN A 186 6.88 -55.02 -95.11
CA ASN A 186 6.60 -56.30 -95.77
C ASN A 186 6.46 -56.13 -97.29
N GLN A 187 5.84 -55.05 -97.74
CA GLN A 187 5.74 -54.72 -99.17
C GLN A 187 7.11 -54.47 -99.79
N MET A 188 7.99 -53.70 -99.14
CA MET A 188 9.38 -53.49 -99.61
C MET A 188 10.15 -54.80 -99.73
N MET A 189 10.01 -55.70 -98.76
CA MET A 189 10.71 -56.98 -98.77
C MET A 189 10.17 -57.93 -99.85
N GLY A 190 8.85 -57.91 -100.11
CA GLY A 190 8.25 -58.60 -101.25
C GLY A 190 8.78 -58.08 -102.59
N LEU A 191 8.80 -56.75 -102.75
CA LEU A 191 9.31 -56.10 -103.95
C LEU A 191 10.78 -56.42 -104.22
N LYS A 192 11.62 -56.40 -103.18
CA LYS A 192 13.03 -56.81 -103.24
C LYS A 192 13.19 -58.23 -103.78
N ALA A 193 12.41 -59.17 -103.27
CA ALA A 193 12.47 -60.57 -103.68
C ALA A 193 12.08 -60.72 -105.14
N LEU A 194 11.08 -59.95 -105.60
CA LEU A 194 10.57 -60.00 -106.95
C LEU A 194 11.50 -59.36 -107.99
N ILE A 195 12.14 -58.24 -107.65
CA ILE A 195 13.20 -57.64 -108.48
C ILE A 195 14.35 -58.62 -108.67
N ASN A 196 14.77 -59.28 -107.58
CA ASN A 196 15.85 -60.26 -107.60
C ASN A 196 15.52 -61.48 -108.48
N SER A 197 14.33 -62.07 -108.34
CA SER A 197 13.92 -63.21 -109.18
C SER A 197 13.78 -62.81 -110.65
N THR A 198 13.28 -61.61 -110.93
CA THR A 198 13.12 -61.08 -112.30
C THR A 198 14.48 -60.87 -112.98
N ASP A 199 15.47 -60.33 -112.27
CA ASP A 199 16.83 -60.14 -112.76
C ASP A 199 17.52 -61.46 -113.08
N MET A 200 17.34 -62.46 -112.21
CA MET A 200 17.82 -63.82 -112.46
C MET A 200 17.17 -64.45 -113.69
N ALA A 201 15.84 -64.34 -113.81
CA ALA A 201 15.11 -64.84 -114.96
C ALA A 201 15.56 -64.14 -116.25
N TYR A 202 15.80 -62.83 -116.21
CA TYR A 202 16.27 -62.07 -117.37
C TYR A 202 17.62 -62.57 -117.87
N ALA A 203 18.55 -62.78 -116.94
CA ALA A 203 19.87 -63.30 -117.25
C ALA A 203 19.83 -64.73 -117.81
N GLU A 204 18.89 -65.55 -117.35
CA GLU A 204 18.71 -66.92 -117.84
C GLU A 204 18.03 -66.96 -119.21
N LEU A 205 16.99 -66.17 -119.43
CA LEU A 205 16.26 -66.05 -120.69
C LEU A 205 17.17 -65.55 -121.83
N SER A 206 18.00 -64.54 -121.55
CA SER A 206 18.96 -63.98 -122.52
C SER A 206 20.02 -64.99 -122.98
N ARG A 207 20.47 -65.91 -122.09
CA ARG A 207 21.41 -66.98 -122.50
C ARG A 207 20.77 -68.01 -123.42
N ASN A 208 19.48 -68.30 -123.25
CA ASN A 208 18.79 -69.36 -123.98
C ASN A 208 18.36 -68.92 -125.40
N LEU A 209 18.16 -67.63 -125.64
CA LEU A 209 17.67 -67.08 -126.92
C LEU A 209 18.72 -66.19 -127.61
N ILE A 210 19.79 -66.82 -128.12
CA ILE A 210 21.06 -66.18 -128.57
C ILE A 210 20.90 -65.14 -129.71
N ASN A 211 19.72 -64.91 -130.30
CA ASN A 211 19.47 -63.90 -131.35
C ASN A 211 18.14 -63.12 -131.22
N ALA A 212 17.49 -63.06 -130.06
CA ALA A 212 16.25 -62.29 -129.86
C ALA A 212 16.51 -60.79 -129.62
N SER A 213 15.64 -59.89 -130.11
CA SER A 213 15.75 -58.45 -129.87
C SER A 213 15.34 -58.06 -128.44
N GLN A 214 15.84 -56.94 -127.91
CA GLN A 214 15.55 -56.50 -126.53
C GLN A 214 14.05 -56.33 -126.24
N GLN A 215 13.27 -55.88 -127.23
CA GLN A 215 11.81 -55.78 -127.11
C GLN A 215 11.10 -57.14 -127.07
N GLU A 216 11.67 -58.16 -127.72
CA GLU A 216 11.14 -59.53 -127.64
C GLU A 216 11.46 -60.16 -126.28
N LEU A 217 12.65 -59.92 -125.73
CA LEU A 217 13.03 -60.38 -124.38
C LEU A 217 12.18 -59.71 -123.29
N GLU A 218 11.94 -58.39 -123.36
CA GLU A 218 11.06 -57.67 -122.42
C GLU A 218 9.67 -58.28 -122.38
N LYS A 219 9.08 -58.54 -123.55
CA LYS A 219 7.72 -59.06 -123.65
C LYS A 219 7.58 -60.48 -123.08
N VAL A 220 8.54 -61.36 -123.39
CA VAL A 220 8.55 -62.73 -122.86
C VAL A 220 8.84 -62.74 -121.37
N LEU A 221 9.75 -61.89 -120.89
CA LEU A 221 10.05 -61.81 -119.47
C LEU A 221 8.86 -61.26 -118.66
N ILE A 222 8.12 -60.30 -119.22
CA ILE A 222 6.86 -59.83 -118.63
C ILE A 222 5.86 -60.99 -118.57
N GLU A 223 5.68 -61.78 -119.63
CA GLU A 223 4.78 -62.96 -119.60
C GLU A 223 5.23 -64.00 -118.55
N GLU A 224 6.51 -64.36 -118.54
CA GLU A 224 7.08 -65.39 -117.66
C GLU A 224 6.99 -65.00 -116.17
N ILE A 225 7.39 -63.76 -115.85
CA ILE A 225 7.27 -63.28 -114.48
C ILE A 225 5.81 -63.10 -114.09
N SER A 226 4.96 -62.63 -115.01
CA SER A 226 3.51 -62.52 -114.76
C SER A 226 2.86 -63.86 -114.45
N GLU A 227 3.34 -65.00 -114.97
CA GLU A 227 2.85 -66.33 -114.60
C GLU A 227 3.32 -66.79 -113.21
N SER A 228 4.41 -66.24 -112.70
CA SER A 228 5.03 -66.65 -111.42
C SER A 228 4.66 -65.78 -110.21
N VAL A 229 3.85 -64.73 -110.41
CA VAL A 229 3.39 -63.81 -109.36
C VAL A 229 1.88 -63.86 -109.14
N LEU A 230 1.41 -63.34 -108.01
CA LEU A 230 -0.02 -63.24 -107.72
C LEU A 230 -0.70 -62.23 -108.66
N GLU A 231 -2.01 -62.37 -108.90
CA GLU A 231 -2.73 -61.48 -109.84
C GLU A 231 -2.62 -59.98 -109.47
N GLU A 232 -2.51 -59.69 -108.19
CA GLU A 232 -2.38 -58.33 -107.66
C GLU A 232 -1.00 -57.72 -107.96
N GLU A 233 0.01 -58.54 -108.21
CA GLU A 233 1.40 -58.13 -108.47
C GLU A 233 1.71 -58.01 -109.97
N LYS A 234 0.88 -58.60 -110.85
CA LYS A 234 1.05 -58.54 -112.32
C LYS A 234 1.07 -57.11 -112.88
N ALA A 235 0.36 -56.18 -112.26
CA ALA A 235 0.35 -54.77 -112.67
C ALA A 235 1.73 -54.11 -112.50
N LEU A 236 2.54 -54.56 -111.54
CA LEU A 236 3.88 -54.06 -111.29
C LEU A 236 4.95 -54.76 -112.13
N VAL A 237 4.67 -55.95 -112.66
CA VAL A 237 5.62 -56.74 -113.46
C VAL A 237 6.20 -55.95 -114.65
N PRO A 238 5.43 -55.21 -115.46
CA PRO A 238 6.00 -54.40 -116.54
C PRO A 238 6.98 -53.34 -116.03
N VAL A 239 6.68 -52.70 -114.91
CA VAL A 239 7.52 -51.67 -114.29
C VAL A 239 8.79 -52.29 -113.71
N ILE A 240 8.66 -53.43 -113.02
CA ILE A 240 9.78 -54.17 -112.43
C ILE A 240 10.69 -54.72 -113.53
N VAL A 241 10.14 -55.39 -114.56
CA VAL A 241 10.92 -55.91 -115.68
C VAL A 241 11.66 -54.78 -116.38
N LYS A 242 10.97 -53.68 -116.70
CA LYS A 242 11.61 -52.53 -117.35
C LYS A 242 12.70 -51.89 -116.50
N THR A 243 12.49 -51.82 -115.18
CA THR A 243 13.51 -51.31 -114.25
C THR A 243 14.69 -52.25 -114.14
N VAL A 244 14.44 -53.55 -113.94
CA VAL A 244 15.47 -54.60 -113.94
C VAL A 244 16.28 -54.56 -115.23
N MET A 245 15.64 -54.50 -116.39
CA MET A 245 16.33 -54.40 -117.69
C MET A 245 17.11 -53.09 -117.87
N ALA A 246 16.66 -51.99 -117.26
CA ALA A 246 17.38 -50.71 -117.31
C ALA A 246 18.65 -50.72 -116.45
N TYR A 247 18.64 -51.46 -115.34
CA TYR A 247 19.79 -51.58 -114.44
C TYR A 247 20.73 -52.75 -114.80
N ASP A 248 20.20 -53.87 -115.32
CA ASP A 248 20.96 -54.99 -115.86
C ASP A 248 20.89 -55.02 -117.39
N THR A 249 21.36 -53.96 -118.06
CA THR A 249 21.23 -53.80 -119.52
C THR A 249 21.84 -54.94 -120.34
N ASN A 250 22.80 -55.68 -119.76
CA ASN A 250 23.48 -56.81 -120.41
C ASN A 250 22.94 -58.19 -119.98
N ALA A 251 21.87 -58.26 -119.18
CA ALA A 251 21.25 -59.50 -118.70
C ALA A 251 22.26 -60.45 -118.03
N THR A 252 23.03 -59.93 -117.07
CA THR A 252 24.08 -60.66 -116.34
C THR A 252 23.71 -61.04 -114.91
N GLY A 253 22.55 -60.59 -114.44
CA GLY A 253 22.03 -60.76 -113.09
C GLY A 253 22.74 -59.87 -112.07
N VAL A 254 22.98 -58.59 -112.37
CA VAL A 254 23.75 -57.68 -111.51
C VAL A 254 22.99 -57.34 -110.23
N LEU A 255 21.69 -57.09 -110.31
CA LEU A 255 20.86 -56.71 -109.15
C LEU A 255 20.78 -57.85 -108.14
N ALA A 256 20.77 -59.09 -108.61
CA ALA A 256 20.80 -60.28 -107.75
C ALA A 256 22.13 -60.45 -106.99
N LYS A 257 23.24 -59.93 -107.53
CA LYS A 257 24.61 -60.12 -107.01
C LYS A 257 25.13 -58.95 -106.18
N ASP A 258 24.55 -57.76 -106.33
CA ASP A 258 24.90 -56.57 -105.56
C ASP A 258 23.77 -56.17 -104.60
N PRO A 259 23.89 -56.50 -103.29
CA PRO A 259 22.85 -56.19 -102.30
C PRO A 259 22.63 -54.69 -102.09
N VAL A 260 23.62 -53.84 -102.38
CA VAL A 260 23.53 -52.39 -102.20
C VAL A 260 22.71 -51.80 -103.35
N LEU A 261 23.04 -52.19 -104.58
CA LEU A 261 22.26 -51.80 -105.76
C LEU A 261 20.82 -52.30 -105.66
N LEU A 262 20.62 -53.52 -105.15
CA LEU A 262 19.28 -54.09 -104.93
C LEU A 262 18.47 -53.28 -103.89
N LYS A 263 19.10 -52.80 -102.82
CA LYS A 263 18.45 -51.92 -101.83
C LYS A 263 18.01 -50.61 -102.48
N GLU A 264 18.93 -49.95 -103.19
CA GLU A 264 18.68 -48.65 -103.82
C GLU A 264 17.53 -48.73 -104.83
N VAL A 265 17.52 -49.77 -105.66
CA VAL A 265 16.44 -50.01 -106.63
C VAL A 265 15.12 -50.37 -105.95
N THR A 266 15.15 -51.16 -104.86
CA THR A 266 13.93 -51.51 -104.10
C THR A 266 13.31 -50.27 -103.46
N ILE A 267 14.12 -49.40 -102.85
CA ILE A 267 13.63 -48.18 -102.21
C ILE A 267 13.13 -47.19 -103.26
N GLY A 268 13.86 -46.97 -104.36
CA GLY A 268 13.44 -46.05 -105.42
C GLY A 268 12.14 -46.48 -106.13
N LEU A 269 11.94 -47.78 -106.33
CA LEU A 269 10.65 -48.30 -106.81
C LEU A 269 9.55 -48.15 -105.76
N MET A 270 9.83 -48.42 -104.48
CA MET A 270 8.84 -48.25 -103.42
C MET A 270 8.42 -46.79 -103.25
N GLU A 271 9.36 -45.85 -103.36
CA GLU A 271 9.10 -44.42 -103.37
C GLU A 271 8.18 -44.03 -104.52
N SER A 272 8.45 -44.54 -105.72
CA SER A 272 7.57 -44.34 -106.89
C SER A 272 6.16 -44.91 -106.67
N VAL A 273 6.06 -46.10 -106.04
CA VAL A 273 4.77 -46.73 -105.71
C VAL A 273 3.99 -45.93 -104.68
N LEU A 274 4.68 -45.37 -103.68
CA LEU A 274 4.05 -44.54 -102.66
C LEU A 274 3.59 -43.19 -103.22
N GLU A 275 4.37 -42.57 -104.09
CA GLU A 275 4.00 -41.34 -104.78
C GLU A 275 2.73 -41.51 -105.64
N GLU A 276 2.59 -42.64 -106.36
CA GLU A 276 1.36 -42.96 -107.10
C GLU A 276 0.13 -43.16 -106.17
N GLN A 277 0.35 -43.64 -104.95
CA GLN A 277 -0.68 -43.76 -103.92
C GLN A 277 -0.93 -42.43 -103.18
N GLY A 278 -0.24 -41.35 -103.56
CA GLY A 278 -0.38 -40.02 -102.95
C GLY A 278 0.27 -39.89 -101.57
N LEU A 279 1.17 -40.79 -101.20
CA LEU A 279 1.89 -40.81 -99.93
C LEU A 279 3.37 -40.45 -100.17
N SER A 280 3.89 -39.43 -99.48
CA SER A 280 5.32 -39.11 -99.51
C SER A 280 5.94 -39.36 -98.13
N LEU A 281 6.91 -40.28 -98.06
CA LEU A 281 7.78 -40.47 -96.90
C LEU A 281 9.18 -40.00 -97.29
N ASP A 282 9.89 -39.37 -96.37
CA ASP A 282 11.26 -38.93 -96.67
C ASP A 282 12.19 -40.15 -96.83
N GLU A 283 13.20 -39.98 -97.68
CA GLU A 283 14.17 -41.02 -98.04
C GLU A 283 14.80 -41.68 -96.81
N LYS A 284 15.10 -40.90 -95.75
CA LYS A 284 15.69 -41.45 -94.51
C LYS A 284 14.72 -42.35 -93.75
N THR A 285 13.42 -42.05 -93.78
CA THR A 285 12.39 -42.88 -93.15
C THR A 285 12.19 -44.18 -93.91
N LEU A 286 12.17 -44.14 -95.26
CA LEU A 286 12.12 -45.37 -96.07
C LEU A 286 13.37 -46.23 -95.89
N ASP A 287 14.55 -45.61 -95.82
CA ASP A 287 15.81 -46.27 -95.48
C ASP A 287 15.75 -46.95 -94.10
N ALA A 288 15.28 -46.22 -93.08
CA ALA A 288 15.16 -46.73 -91.72
C ALA A 288 14.16 -47.89 -91.65
N ILE A 289 13.07 -47.85 -92.41
CA ILE A 289 12.10 -48.94 -92.51
C ILE A 289 12.75 -50.16 -93.17
N TYR A 290 13.44 -49.99 -94.30
CA TYR A 290 14.14 -51.08 -94.99
C TYR A 290 15.19 -51.77 -94.09
N GLU A 291 15.93 -50.99 -93.31
CA GLU A 291 16.98 -51.50 -92.40
C GLU A 291 16.43 -52.01 -91.06
N SER A 292 15.15 -51.75 -90.73
CA SER A 292 14.54 -52.05 -89.43
C SER A 292 14.49 -53.54 -89.08
N GLY A 293 14.66 -54.43 -90.07
CA GLY A 293 14.47 -55.87 -89.90
C GLY A 293 13.06 -56.27 -89.45
N GLY A 294 12.07 -55.37 -89.62
CA GLY A 294 10.68 -55.55 -89.19
C GLY A 294 10.34 -54.93 -87.83
N ASN A 295 11.28 -54.28 -87.13
CA ASN A 295 10.99 -53.55 -85.89
C ASN A 295 10.80 -52.04 -86.15
N VAL A 296 9.54 -51.65 -86.35
CA VAL A 296 9.16 -50.27 -86.71
C VAL A 296 8.79 -49.39 -85.51
N ASP A 297 8.88 -49.90 -84.27
CA ASP A 297 8.41 -49.21 -83.07
C ASP A 297 9.18 -47.90 -82.79
N GLY A 298 10.50 -47.91 -82.96
CA GLY A 298 11.33 -46.72 -82.80
C GLY A 298 10.98 -45.61 -83.80
N ILE A 299 10.61 -46.00 -85.02
CA ILE A 299 10.24 -45.08 -86.11
C ILE A 299 8.85 -44.50 -85.86
N ALA A 300 7.90 -45.35 -85.46
CA ALA A 300 6.54 -44.93 -85.12
C ALA A 300 6.52 -43.90 -83.98
N LYS A 301 7.30 -44.13 -82.91
CA LYS A 301 7.40 -43.19 -81.79
C LYS A 301 8.03 -41.86 -82.22
N ALA A 302 9.07 -41.87 -83.04
CA ALA A 302 9.73 -40.65 -83.50
C ALA A 302 8.79 -39.77 -84.35
N LEU A 303 8.04 -40.37 -85.26
CA LEU A 303 7.06 -39.67 -86.11
C LEU A 303 5.88 -39.13 -85.27
N LEU A 304 5.40 -39.88 -84.28
CA LEU A 304 4.35 -39.43 -83.36
C LEU A 304 4.80 -38.26 -82.49
N ILE A 305 6.03 -38.29 -81.98
CA ILE A 305 6.60 -37.18 -81.23
C ILE A 305 6.63 -35.93 -82.11
N GLN A 306 7.10 -36.04 -83.35
CA GLN A 306 7.16 -34.91 -84.27
C GLN A 306 5.77 -34.35 -84.59
N GLY A 307 4.80 -35.21 -84.93
CA GLY A 307 3.42 -34.77 -85.19
C GLY A 307 2.71 -34.19 -83.96
N THR A 308 3.03 -34.68 -82.76
CA THR A 308 2.48 -34.15 -81.50
C THR A 308 3.10 -32.79 -81.15
N ILE A 309 4.40 -32.59 -81.42
CA ILE A 309 5.07 -31.29 -81.25
C ILE A 309 4.41 -30.23 -82.14
N GLU A 310 4.13 -30.56 -83.40
CA GLU A 310 3.48 -29.64 -84.34
C GLU A 310 2.05 -29.26 -83.89
N LYS A 311 1.28 -30.23 -83.38
CA LYS A 311 -0.06 -29.96 -82.81
C LYS A 311 -0.02 -29.09 -81.56
N LEU A 312 1.06 -29.17 -80.77
CA LEU A 312 1.27 -28.38 -79.56
C LEU A 312 2.03 -27.07 -79.82
N ALA A 313 2.23 -26.68 -81.10
CA ALA A 313 2.97 -25.48 -81.47
C ALA A 313 2.29 -24.22 -80.92
N GLY A 314 2.93 -23.59 -79.93
CA GLY A 314 2.41 -22.43 -79.20
C GLY A 314 2.33 -22.63 -77.68
N MET A 315 2.45 -23.86 -77.18
CA MET A 315 2.54 -24.13 -75.74
C MET A 315 3.98 -24.01 -75.21
N PRO A 316 4.19 -23.44 -74.01
CA PRO A 316 5.48 -23.51 -73.31
C PRO A 316 5.88 -24.97 -73.10
N ASN A 317 7.16 -25.31 -73.30
CA ASN A 317 7.71 -26.67 -73.17
C ASN A 317 7.05 -27.74 -74.06
N ALA A 318 6.40 -27.36 -75.17
CA ALA A 318 5.72 -28.28 -76.10
C ALA A 318 6.57 -29.50 -76.50
N ASN A 319 7.89 -29.33 -76.68
CA ASN A 319 8.81 -30.44 -76.99
C ASN A 319 8.88 -31.49 -75.88
N GLU A 320 8.92 -31.06 -74.63
CA GLU A 320 9.02 -31.95 -73.48
C GLU A 320 7.66 -32.61 -73.17
N THR A 321 6.59 -31.82 -73.23
CA THR A 321 5.21 -32.31 -73.08
C THR A 321 4.83 -33.33 -74.14
N ALA A 322 5.12 -33.07 -75.42
CA ALA A 322 4.86 -34.01 -76.51
C ALA A 322 5.63 -35.32 -76.33
N ARG A 323 6.93 -35.24 -75.97
CA ARG A 323 7.74 -36.43 -75.71
C ARG A 323 7.18 -37.26 -74.58
N LYS A 324 6.78 -36.63 -73.47
CA LYS A 324 6.25 -37.34 -72.30
C LYS A 324 4.88 -37.96 -72.57
N LEU A 325 3.99 -37.23 -73.24
CA LEU A 325 2.68 -37.74 -73.67
C LEU A 325 2.84 -38.97 -74.57
N VAL A 326 3.70 -38.91 -75.58
CA VAL A 326 3.93 -40.04 -76.50
C VAL A 326 4.67 -41.19 -75.80
N GLU A 327 5.66 -40.92 -74.94
CA GLU A 327 6.35 -41.95 -74.18
C GLU A 327 5.35 -42.76 -73.32
N VAL A 328 4.46 -42.08 -72.59
CA VAL A 328 3.46 -42.73 -71.73
C VAL A 328 2.37 -43.41 -72.56
N ALA A 329 1.85 -42.76 -73.61
CA ALA A 329 0.84 -43.35 -74.49
C ALA A 329 1.32 -44.62 -75.20
N THR A 330 2.62 -44.71 -75.51
CA THR A 330 3.21 -45.82 -76.26
C THR A 330 3.82 -46.90 -75.37
N ALA A 331 3.84 -46.72 -74.04
CA ALA A 331 4.36 -47.71 -73.10
C ALA A 331 3.36 -48.86 -72.86
N ASP A 332 2.06 -48.54 -72.80
CA ASP A 332 0.97 -49.51 -72.69
C ASP A 332 -0.30 -48.99 -73.39
N PRO A 333 -0.29 -48.94 -74.73
CA PRO A 333 -1.36 -48.32 -75.51
C PRO A 333 -2.71 -49.06 -75.35
N GLU A 334 -2.68 -50.38 -75.19
CA GLU A 334 -3.90 -51.20 -75.03
C GLU A 334 -4.55 -50.97 -73.66
N GLY A 335 -3.75 -50.86 -72.58
CA GLY A 335 -4.26 -50.54 -71.24
C GLY A 335 -4.80 -49.11 -71.10
N ILE A 336 -4.34 -48.17 -71.92
CA ILE A 336 -4.86 -46.79 -71.98
C ILE A 336 -6.19 -46.74 -72.73
N LEU A 337 -6.30 -47.45 -73.86
CA LEU A 337 -7.53 -47.50 -74.67
C LEU A 337 -8.68 -48.26 -73.99
N SER A 338 -8.38 -49.29 -73.21
CA SER A 338 -9.39 -50.02 -72.43
C SER A 338 -9.91 -49.25 -71.21
N GLY A 339 -9.25 -48.15 -70.86
CA GLY A 339 -9.53 -47.33 -69.67
C GLY A 339 -8.91 -47.86 -68.37
N GLU A 340 -8.40 -49.10 -68.34
CA GLU A 340 -7.88 -49.75 -67.12
C GLU A 340 -6.67 -49.01 -66.53
N LYS A 341 -5.82 -48.42 -67.38
CA LYS A 341 -4.60 -47.70 -66.96
C LYS A 341 -4.61 -46.21 -67.30
N LEU A 342 -5.72 -45.69 -67.83
CA LEU A 342 -5.85 -44.28 -68.25
C LEU A 342 -5.65 -43.32 -67.08
N GLU A 343 -6.18 -43.63 -65.91
CA GLU A 343 -5.99 -42.83 -64.68
C GLU A 343 -4.51 -42.72 -64.31
N ASN A 344 -3.84 -43.86 -64.12
CA ASN A 344 -2.43 -43.88 -63.75
C ASN A 344 -1.53 -43.23 -64.80
N ALA A 345 -1.84 -43.39 -66.09
CA ALA A 345 -1.13 -42.75 -67.20
C ALA A 345 -1.32 -41.22 -67.19
N THR A 346 -2.55 -40.74 -67.00
CA THR A 346 -2.89 -39.31 -66.91
C THR A 346 -2.17 -38.66 -65.74
N LEU A 347 -2.25 -39.28 -64.55
CA LEU A 347 -1.59 -38.78 -63.34
C LEU A 347 -0.06 -38.76 -63.49
N SER A 348 0.53 -39.79 -64.10
CA SER A 348 1.97 -39.87 -64.34
C SER A 348 2.48 -38.70 -65.19
N VAL A 349 1.78 -38.37 -66.28
CA VAL A 349 2.15 -37.25 -67.16
C VAL A 349 2.04 -35.93 -66.41
N VAL A 350 0.89 -35.65 -65.78
CA VAL A 350 0.62 -34.37 -65.12
C VAL A 350 1.58 -34.15 -63.94
N VAL A 351 1.80 -35.15 -63.09
CA VAL A 351 2.74 -35.04 -61.95
C VAL A 351 4.18 -34.85 -62.43
N SER A 352 4.57 -35.52 -63.52
CA SER A 352 5.92 -35.36 -64.07
C SER A 352 6.18 -33.95 -64.65
N LEU A 353 5.14 -33.26 -65.12
CA LEU A 353 5.23 -31.92 -65.68
C LEU A 353 5.08 -30.82 -64.62
N ALA A 354 4.37 -31.07 -63.52
CA ALA A 354 4.14 -30.10 -62.45
C ALA A 354 5.36 -29.87 -61.53
N GLY A 355 6.30 -30.83 -61.46
CA GLY A 355 7.49 -30.75 -60.60
C GLY A 355 7.18 -30.96 -59.11
N ASN A 356 8.22 -31.08 -58.28
CA ASN A 356 8.08 -31.25 -56.82
C ASN A 356 8.07 -29.90 -56.11
N VAL A 357 7.00 -29.62 -55.38
CA VAL A 357 6.93 -28.56 -54.36
C VAL A 357 6.95 -29.23 -52.99
N GLU A 358 7.72 -28.70 -52.03
CA GLU A 358 7.76 -29.27 -50.68
C GLU A 358 6.37 -29.26 -50.03
N ARG A 359 6.00 -30.37 -49.38
CA ARG A 359 4.83 -30.57 -48.49
C ARG A 359 3.43 -30.71 -49.10
N ILE A 360 3.26 -30.63 -50.42
CA ILE A 360 1.98 -30.98 -51.07
C ILE A 360 2.14 -32.30 -51.82
N ASP A 361 1.31 -33.31 -51.49
CA ASP A 361 1.24 -34.55 -52.28
C ASP A 361 0.47 -34.28 -53.59
N PHE A 362 1.20 -33.77 -54.58
CA PHE A 362 0.66 -33.48 -55.90
C PHE A 362 -0.02 -34.68 -56.56
N LYS A 363 0.37 -35.91 -56.20
CA LYS A 363 -0.24 -37.12 -56.73
C LYS A 363 -1.64 -37.33 -56.18
N ASP A 364 -1.83 -37.11 -54.88
CA ASP A 364 -3.16 -37.15 -54.25
C ASP A 364 -4.07 -36.04 -54.78
N VAL A 365 -3.56 -34.81 -54.85
CA VAL A 365 -4.29 -33.64 -55.40
C VAL A 365 -4.73 -33.89 -56.85
N ALA A 366 -3.81 -34.32 -57.71
CA ALA A 366 -4.14 -34.62 -59.10
C ALA A 366 -5.16 -35.76 -59.23
N LYS A 367 -5.09 -36.77 -58.34
CA LYS A 367 -6.04 -37.88 -58.32
C LYS A 367 -7.46 -37.41 -57.95
N ARG A 368 -7.58 -36.60 -56.89
CA ARG A 368 -8.87 -36.03 -56.46
C ARG A 368 -9.53 -35.21 -57.57
N ILE A 369 -8.75 -34.39 -58.28
CA ILE A 369 -9.24 -33.64 -59.45
C ILE A 369 -9.66 -34.59 -60.59
N TYR A 370 -8.90 -35.65 -60.86
CA TYR A 370 -9.24 -36.65 -61.87
C TYR A 370 -10.56 -37.40 -61.56
N GLU A 371 -10.82 -37.67 -60.28
CA GLU A 371 -12.04 -38.29 -59.75
C GLU A 371 -13.26 -37.33 -59.77
N GLY A 372 -13.06 -36.05 -60.12
CA GLY A 372 -14.12 -35.07 -60.33
C GLY A 372 -14.38 -34.11 -59.16
N GLU A 373 -13.49 -34.07 -58.17
CA GLU A 373 -13.58 -33.11 -57.08
C GLU A 373 -13.23 -31.68 -57.54
N SER A 374 -13.98 -30.69 -57.05
CA SER A 374 -13.84 -29.29 -57.47
C SER A 374 -12.46 -28.72 -57.08
N PRO A 375 -11.73 -28.07 -58.02
CA PRO A 375 -10.47 -27.39 -57.73
C PRO A 375 -10.57 -26.40 -56.57
N ARG A 376 -11.72 -25.69 -56.47
CA ARG A 376 -12.00 -24.78 -55.36
C ARG A 376 -12.03 -25.49 -54.02
N LYS A 377 -12.73 -26.63 -53.94
CA LYS A 377 -12.86 -27.39 -52.69
C LYS A 377 -11.50 -27.91 -52.21
N ILE A 378 -10.66 -28.39 -53.14
CA ILE A 378 -9.31 -28.87 -52.83
C ILE A 378 -8.41 -27.71 -52.38
N ALA A 379 -8.48 -26.56 -53.06
CA ALA A 379 -7.75 -25.35 -52.65
C ALA A 379 -8.18 -24.88 -51.25
N GLU A 380 -9.48 -24.88 -50.95
CA GLU A 380 -10.01 -24.50 -49.62
C GLU A 380 -9.46 -25.41 -48.52
N GLU A 381 -9.51 -26.74 -48.72
CA GLU A 381 -9.01 -27.71 -47.74
C GLU A 381 -7.51 -27.58 -47.50
N LEU A 382 -6.70 -27.52 -48.57
CA LEU A 382 -5.25 -27.36 -48.47
C LEU A 382 -4.86 -26.04 -47.78
N PHE A 383 -5.58 -24.96 -48.06
CA PHE A 383 -5.31 -23.66 -47.45
C PHE A 383 -5.71 -23.63 -45.97
N ILE A 384 -6.83 -24.25 -45.60
CA ILE A 384 -7.24 -24.38 -44.20
C ILE A 384 -6.23 -25.23 -43.41
N ASP A 385 -5.73 -26.32 -43.98
CA ASP A 385 -4.71 -27.16 -43.35
C ASP A 385 -3.39 -26.40 -43.15
N GLU A 386 -2.99 -25.60 -44.14
CA GLU A 386 -1.81 -24.73 -44.04
C GLU A 386 -1.99 -23.62 -42.98
N ILE A 387 -3.19 -23.03 -42.86
CA ILE A 387 -3.51 -22.08 -41.78
C ILE A 387 -3.36 -22.76 -40.42
N ASN A 388 -3.95 -23.95 -40.24
CA ASN A 388 -3.89 -24.69 -38.99
C ASN A 388 -2.44 -24.97 -38.59
N TRP A 389 -1.65 -25.47 -39.55
CA TRP A 389 -0.24 -25.76 -39.33
C TRP A 389 0.57 -24.51 -38.95
N LYS A 390 0.38 -23.39 -39.65
CA LYS A 390 1.10 -22.13 -39.34
C LYS A 390 0.71 -21.53 -37.99
N LEU A 391 -0.55 -21.65 -37.59
CA LEU A 391 -1.02 -21.13 -36.30
C LEU A 391 -0.53 -21.96 -35.09
N ASP A 392 -0.26 -23.25 -35.28
CA ASP A 392 0.31 -24.11 -34.24
C ASP A 392 1.74 -23.65 -33.84
N ASP A 393 2.52 -23.15 -34.80
CA ASP A 393 3.92 -22.72 -34.60
C ASP A 393 4.07 -21.26 -34.10
N ILE A 394 2.98 -20.49 -34.08
CA ILE A 394 2.98 -19.11 -33.60
C ILE A 394 2.83 -19.09 -32.07
N ASP A 395 3.70 -18.35 -31.39
CA ASP A 395 3.59 -18.07 -29.94
C ASP A 395 2.61 -16.91 -29.70
N ALA A 396 1.31 -17.23 -29.65
CA ALA A 396 0.23 -16.26 -29.39
C ALA A 396 -0.87 -16.87 -28.50
N PRO A 397 -1.64 -16.05 -27.75
CA PRO A 397 -2.77 -16.55 -26.98
C PRO A 397 -3.79 -17.31 -27.83
N GLU A 398 -4.36 -18.40 -27.31
CA GLU A 398 -5.32 -19.24 -28.04
C GLU A 398 -6.53 -18.47 -28.59
N ILE A 399 -6.99 -17.44 -27.87
CA ILE A 399 -8.07 -16.56 -28.33
C ILE A 399 -7.69 -15.81 -29.62
N VAL A 400 -6.42 -15.36 -29.72
CA VAL A 400 -5.89 -14.66 -30.90
C VAL A 400 -5.72 -15.64 -32.06
N LYS A 401 -5.17 -16.84 -31.79
CA LYS A 401 -5.05 -17.91 -32.81
C LYS A 401 -6.40 -18.29 -33.39
N ARG A 402 -7.41 -18.46 -32.52
CA ARG A 402 -8.79 -18.76 -32.92
C ARG A 402 -9.37 -17.65 -33.78
N ALA A 403 -9.28 -16.39 -33.37
CA ALA A 403 -9.79 -15.27 -34.15
C ALA A 403 -9.08 -15.12 -35.50
N MET A 404 -7.76 -15.34 -35.55
CA MET A 404 -7.01 -15.39 -36.82
C MET A 404 -7.55 -16.51 -37.71
N LYS A 405 -7.65 -17.74 -37.19
CA LYS A 405 -8.20 -18.88 -37.94
C LYS A 405 -9.59 -18.60 -38.48
N ASP A 406 -10.49 -18.10 -37.64
CA ASP A 406 -11.88 -17.82 -38.02
C ASP A 406 -11.96 -16.71 -39.07
N THR A 407 -11.14 -15.66 -38.94
CA THR A 407 -11.06 -14.57 -39.92
C THR A 407 -10.55 -15.08 -41.26
N LEU A 408 -9.41 -15.77 -41.28
CA LEU A 408 -8.80 -16.29 -42.52
C LEU A 408 -9.69 -17.33 -43.21
N THR A 409 -10.31 -18.21 -42.43
CA THR A 409 -11.26 -19.22 -42.96
C THR A 409 -12.49 -18.55 -43.58
N ALA A 410 -13.02 -17.49 -42.96
CA ALA A 410 -14.15 -16.74 -43.49
C ALA A 410 -13.80 -16.05 -44.82
N VAL A 411 -12.62 -15.40 -44.89
CA VAL A 411 -12.12 -14.78 -46.13
C VAL A 411 -12.05 -15.78 -47.29
N ILE A 412 -11.57 -17.00 -47.03
CA ILE A 412 -11.46 -18.04 -48.05
C ILE A 412 -12.84 -18.53 -48.51
N LYS A 413 -13.76 -18.76 -47.56
CA LYS A 413 -15.10 -19.25 -47.87
C LYS A 413 -15.89 -18.25 -48.73
N GLU A 414 -15.74 -16.97 -48.45
CA GLU A 414 -16.46 -15.89 -49.12
C GLU A 414 -15.75 -15.40 -50.39
N TYR A 415 -14.60 -15.96 -50.76
CA TYR A 415 -13.84 -15.53 -51.93
C TYR A 415 -14.64 -15.64 -53.25
N PRO A 416 -14.61 -14.60 -54.12
CA PRO A 416 -13.86 -13.34 -53.98
C PRO A 416 -14.54 -12.33 -53.04
N VAL A 417 -13.78 -11.75 -52.12
CA VAL A 417 -14.25 -10.76 -51.14
C VAL A 417 -13.80 -9.35 -51.56
N SER A 418 -14.69 -8.36 -51.51
CA SER A 418 -14.33 -6.95 -51.74
C SER A 418 -13.58 -6.34 -50.56
N VAL A 419 -12.94 -5.18 -50.76
CA VAL A 419 -12.23 -4.48 -49.68
C VAL A 419 -13.21 -4.09 -48.56
N GLU A 420 -14.39 -3.59 -48.91
CA GLU A 420 -15.41 -3.19 -47.93
C GLU A 420 -15.94 -4.39 -47.11
N GLU A 421 -16.16 -5.54 -47.75
CA GLU A 421 -16.59 -6.77 -47.07
C GLU A 421 -15.48 -7.31 -46.14
N LEU A 422 -14.22 -7.21 -46.57
CA LEU A 422 -13.07 -7.62 -45.76
C LEU A 422 -12.87 -6.71 -44.54
N GLU A 423 -13.05 -5.39 -44.69
CA GLU A 423 -13.06 -4.46 -43.56
C GLU A 423 -14.18 -4.80 -42.55
N ALA A 424 -15.40 -5.06 -43.05
CA ALA A 424 -16.54 -5.40 -42.21
C ALA A 424 -16.31 -6.72 -41.45
N LEU A 425 -15.79 -7.74 -42.13
CA LEU A 425 -15.47 -9.03 -41.54
C LEU A 425 -14.41 -8.90 -40.44
N VAL A 426 -13.32 -8.17 -40.69
CA VAL A 426 -12.25 -7.96 -39.69
C VAL A 426 -12.80 -7.22 -38.48
N LYS A 427 -13.61 -6.17 -38.67
CA LYS A 427 -14.26 -5.46 -37.55
C LYS A 427 -15.13 -6.39 -36.72
N GLU A 428 -15.94 -7.24 -37.35
CA GLU A 428 -16.79 -8.21 -36.66
C GLU A 428 -15.95 -9.18 -35.80
N LYS A 429 -14.87 -9.72 -36.36
CA LYS A 429 -14.00 -10.69 -35.65
C LYS A 429 -13.20 -10.04 -34.52
N VAL A 430 -12.67 -8.84 -34.72
CA VAL A 430 -12.01 -8.06 -33.67
C VAL A 430 -13.00 -7.74 -32.54
N LYS A 431 -14.23 -7.34 -32.87
CA LYS A 431 -15.28 -7.06 -31.88
C LYS A 431 -15.57 -8.26 -30.99
N ALA A 432 -15.74 -9.43 -31.58
CA ALA A 432 -15.97 -10.67 -30.81
C ALA A 432 -14.80 -10.99 -29.87
N LEU A 433 -13.57 -10.92 -30.38
CA LEU A 433 -12.37 -11.21 -29.59
C LEU A 433 -12.16 -10.20 -28.45
N ILE A 434 -12.31 -8.90 -28.72
CA ILE A 434 -12.11 -7.86 -27.71
C ILE A 434 -13.23 -7.91 -26.66
N GLY A 435 -14.46 -8.24 -27.05
CA GLY A 435 -15.54 -8.48 -26.09
C GLY A 435 -15.24 -9.63 -25.12
N GLU A 436 -14.69 -10.74 -25.61
CA GLU A 436 -14.25 -11.87 -24.78
C GLU A 436 -13.04 -11.48 -23.92
N TYR A 437 -12.05 -10.76 -24.48
CA TYR A 437 -10.86 -10.28 -23.76
C TYR A 437 -11.20 -9.31 -22.62
N ILE A 438 -12.09 -8.34 -22.84
CA ILE A 438 -12.52 -7.39 -21.81
C ILE A 438 -13.23 -8.15 -20.68
N ASN A 439 -14.07 -9.15 -21.00
CA ASN A 439 -14.76 -9.93 -19.98
C ASN A 439 -13.83 -10.86 -19.18
N GLU A 440 -12.78 -11.41 -19.79
CA GLU A 440 -11.85 -12.33 -19.12
C GLU A 440 -10.71 -11.63 -18.36
N ASN A 441 -10.24 -10.47 -18.83
CA ASN A 441 -9.02 -9.82 -18.33
C ASN A 441 -9.23 -8.46 -17.64
N SER A 442 -10.46 -8.07 -17.31
CA SER A 442 -10.72 -6.77 -16.69
C SER A 442 -10.20 -6.61 -15.25
N GLN A 443 -9.38 -7.54 -14.74
CA GLN A 443 -8.82 -7.50 -13.39
C GLN A 443 -9.91 -7.25 -12.32
N GLY A 444 -11.06 -7.89 -12.45
CA GLY A 444 -12.19 -7.77 -11.52
C GLY A 444 -12.98 -6.45 -11.64
N LEU A 445 -12.70 -5.61 -12.64
CA LEU A 445 -13.50 -4.42 -12.97
C LEU A 445 -14.54 -4.78 -14.03
N GLU A 446 -15.83 -4.62 -13.76
CA GLU A 446 -16.85 -4.76 -14.82
C GLU A 446 -16.81 -3.51 -15.72
N LEU A 447 -16.01 -3.56 -16.79
CA LEU A 447 -15.87 -2.46 -17.75
C LEU A 447 -16.97 -2.56 -18.81
N HIS A 448 -17.91 -1.62 -18.80
CA HIS A 448 -19.00 -1.55 -19.78
C HIS A 448 -18.59 -0.69 -20.99
N ILE A 449 -17.64 -1.18 -21.78
CA ILE A 449 -17.12 -0.45 -22.95
C ILE A 449 -17.99 -0.75 -24.17
N ASP A 450 -18.35 0.28 -24.95
CA ASP A 450 -18.93 0.07 -26.27
C ASP A 450 -17.87 -0.49 -27.23
N THR A 451 -17.94 -1.81 -27.45
CA THR A 451 -17.04 -2.52 -28.35
C THR A 451 -17.13 -2.05 -29.81
N ASP A 452 -18.29 -1.57 -30.28
CA ASP A 452 -18.41 -1.03 -31.64
C ASP A 452 -17.62 0.28 -31.78
N GLU A 453 -17.72 1.14 -30.79
CA GLU A 453 -17.00 2.42 -30.76
C GLU A 453 -15.48 2.20 -30.66
N LEU A 454 -15.04 1.29 -29.78
CA LEU A 454 -13.64 0.90 -29.62
C LEU A 454 -13.03 0.35 -30.91
N VAL A 455 -13.72 -0.60 -31.56
CA VAL A 455 -13.21 -1.23 -32.78
C VAL A 455 -13.20 -0.26 -33.94
N ASN A 456 -14.21 0.58 -34.10
CA ASN A 456 -14.23 1.59 -35.17
C ASN A 456 -13.10 2.61 -35.01
N LEU A 457 -12.85 3.08 -33.78
CA LEU A 457 -11.72 3.96 -33.49
C LEU A 457 -10.38 3.26 -33.75
N ALA A 458 -10.21 2.04 -33.25
CA ALA A 458 -9.00 1.25 -33.45
C ALA A 458 -8.72 0.98 -34.93
N PHE A 459 -9.76 0.68 -35.72
CA PHE A 459 -9.65 0.43 -37.16
C PHE A 459 -9.15 1.65 -37.94
N LYS A 460 -9.54 2.86 -37.51
CA LYS A 460 -9.04 4.13 -38.10
C LYS A 460 -7.51 4.25 -37.99
N PHE A 461 -6.92 3.68 -36.94
CA PHE A 461 -5.48 3.72 -36.65
C PHE A 461 -4.78 2.37 -36.84
N LYS A 462 -5.39 1.42 -37.56
CA LYS A 462 -4.85 0.06 -37.77
C LYS A 462 -3.43 0.06 -38.39
N ASP A 463 -3.11 1.08 -39.17
CA ASP A 463 -1.84 1.20 -39.90
C ASP A 463 -0.73 1.86 -39.06
N ASP A 464 -1.10 2.71 -38.09
CA ASP A 464 -0.18 3.30 -37.11
C ASP A 464 -0.86 3.49 -35.74
N PRO A 465 -0.90 2.44 -34.90
CA PRO A 465 -1.50 2.52 -33.57
C PRO A 465 -0.82 3.52 -32.64
N ASN A 466 0.45 3.87 -32.90
CA ASN A 466 1.17 4.84 -32.07
C ASN A 466 0.73 6.29 -32.33
N ALA A 467 0.05 6.55 -33.45
CA ALA A 467 -0.52 7.87 -33.75
C ALA A 467 -1.75 8.21 -32.89
N ILE A 468 -2.34 7.23 -32.19
CA ILE A 468 -3.48 7.46 -31.29
C ILE A 468 -3.05 8.39 -30.15
N THR A 469 -3.76 9.51 -30.01
CA THR A 469 -3.54 10.52 -28.96
C THR A 469 -4.54 10.36 -27.82
N ARG A 470 -4.33 11.14 -26.74
CA ARG A 470 -5.25 11.18 -25.60
C ARG A 470 -6.63 11.73 -25.98
N ASP A 471 -6.68 12.70 -26.88
CA ASP A 471 -7.95 13.31 -27.32
C ASP A 471 -8.79 12.31 -28.15
N ASP A 472 -8.13 11.45 -28.94
CA ASP A 472 -8.81 10.44 -29.78
C ASP A 472 -9.59 9.41 -28.95
N VAL A 473 -9.11 9.08 -27.74
CA VAL A 473 -9.69 8.03 -26.89
C VAL A 473 -10.69 8.55 -25.86
N THR A 474 -11.01 9.84 -25.88
CA THR A 474 -12.02 10.44 -25.00
C THR A 474 -13.35 9.67 -25.00
N PRO A 475 -13.92 9.25 -26.14
CA PRO A 475 -15.18 8.50 -26.13
C PRO A 475 -15.06 7.15 -25.40
N ILE A 476 -13.91 6.49 -25.48
CA ILE A 476 -13.66 5.23 -24.78
C ILE A 476 -13.47 5.46 -23.28
N GLU A 477 -12.79 6.55 -22.92
CA GLU A 477 -12.56 6.95 -21.52
C GLU A 477 -13.86 7.25 -20.77
N GLU A 478 -14.87 7.81 -21.44
CA GLU A 478 -16.20 8.08 -20.86
C GLU A 478 -16.90 6.80 -20.34
N TYR A 479 -16.58 5.61 -20.89
CA TYR A 479 -17.08 4.33 -20.37
C TYR A 479 -16.23 3.76 -19.23
N ILE A 480 -14.93 4.08 -19.18
CA ILE A 480 -13.98 3.51 -18.21
C ILE A 480 -13.98 4.32 -16.92
N TYR A 481 -13.98 5.65 -17.01
CA TYR A 481 -13.85 6.54 -15.86
C TYR A 481 -14.91 6.32 -14.78
N PRO A 482 -16.22 6.16 -15.09
CA PRO A 482 -17.24 5.93 -14.07
C PRO A 482 -16.97 4.68 -13.22
N THR A 483 -16.53 3.57 -13.84
CA THR A 483 -16.23 2.32 -13.11
C THR A 483 -15.03 2.48 -12.18
N ILE A 484 -13.94 3.12 -12.65
CA ILE A 484 -12.76 3.38 -11.82
C ILE A 484 -13.10 4.38 -10.71
N TYR A 485 -13.84 5.43 -11.04
CA TYR A 485 -14.28 6.44 -10.09
C TYR A 485 -15.13 5.82 -8.99
N ASP A 486 -16.14 5.02 -9.31
CA ASP A 486 -17.00 4.37 -8.31
C ASP A 486 -16.21 3.47 -7.37
N LYS A 487 -15.20 2.75 -7.88
CA LYS A 487 -14.30 1.93 -7.04
C LYS A 487 -13.41 2.76 -6.12
N ALA A 488 -12.89 3.90 -6.58
CA ALA A 488 -12.03 4.78 -5.79
C ALA A 488 -12.78 5.85 -4.99
N LYS A 489 -14.09 6.00 -5.23
CA LYS A 489 -14.92 7.12 -4.77
C LYS A 489 -14.82 7.33 -3.27
N ASN A 490 -14.95 6.25 -2.49
CA ASN A 490 -14.88 6.32 -1.03
C ASN A 490 -13.55 6.91 -0.55
N TYR A 491 -12.43 6.57 -1.19
CA TYR A 491 -11.11 7.09 -0.84
C TYR A 491 -10.94 8.56 -1.24
N ILE A 492 -11.39 8.93 -2.44
CA ILE A 492 -11.28 10.31 -2.94
C ILE A 492 -12.21 11.24 -2.14
N GLU A 493 -13.41 10.78 -1.79
CA GLU A 493 -14.37 11.54 -1.00
C GLU A 493 -13.86 11.81 0.42
N MET A 494 -12.91 11.03 0.98
CA MET A 494 -12.26 11.35 2.26
C MET A 494 -11.45 12.65 2.23
N LEU A 495 -11.07 13.15 1.05
CA LEU A 495 -10.33 14.41 0.89
C LEU A 495 -11.23 15.65 0.96
N LYS A 496 -12.54 15.48 1.13
CA LYS A 496 -13.50 16.57 1.32
C LYS A 496 -14.58 16.19 2.34
N SER A 497 -15.29 17.19 2.86
CA SER A 497 -16.45 16.93 3.70
C SER A 497 -17.65 16.43 2.86
N PRO A 498 -18.57 15.64 3.44
CA PRO A 498 -19.80 15.22 2.77
C PRO A 498 -20.68 16.38 2.28
N ASP A 499 -20.63 17.53 2.96
CA ASP A 499 -21.34 18.76 2.57
C ASP A 499 -20.58 19.58 1.48
N ASN A 500 -19.40 19.13 1.04
CA ASN A 500 -18.51 19.80 0.08
C ASN A 500 -18.03 21.19 0.52
N THR A 501 -18.11 21.51 1.82
CA THR A 501 -17.67 22.80 2.37
C THR A 501 -16.23 22.84 2.87
N THR A 502 -15.61 21.66 3.01
CA THR A 502 -14.27 21.48 3.54
C THR A 502 -13.44 20.60 2.61
N MET A 503 -12.17 20.93 2.42
CA MET A 503 -11.20 20.17 1.65
C MET A 503 -9.94 19.93 2.48
N LEU A 504 -9.35 18.75 2.35
CA LEU A 504 -8.07 18.39 2.93
C LEU A 504 -6.97 18.47 1.87
N VAL A 505 -5.86 19.10 2.23
CA VAL A 505 -4.67 19.25 1.39
C VAL A 505 -3.47 18.67 2.15
N LEU A 506 -2.74 17.77 1.52
CA LEU A 506 -1.53 17.17 2.05
C LEU A 506 -0.31 17.78 1.36
N PHE A 507 0.76 18.05 2.10
CA PHE A 507 2.02 18.53 1.52
C PHE A 507 3.21 18.27 2.45
N VAL A 508 4.42 18.38 1.92
CA VAL A 508 5.67 18.26 2.69
C VAL A 508 6.30 19.65 2.79
N PRO A 509 6.25 20.34 3.95
CA PRO A 509 6.93 21.62 4.12
C PRO A 509 8.44 21.50 3.94
N GLN A 510 9.03 22.53 3.32
CA GLN A 510 10.47 22.64 3.17
C GLN A 510 11.15 22.71 4.55
N GLY A 511 12.15 21.84 4.77
CA GLY A 511 12.92 21.76 6.01
C GLY A 511 14.39 22.14 5.85
N LEU A 512 15.14 22.10 6.95
CA LEU A 512 16.60 22.28 6.93
C LEU A 512 17.30 20.97 6.57
N LYS A 513 18.02 20.94 5.44
CA LYS A 513 18.80 19.75 5.05
C LYS A 513 19.99 19.55 6.01
N GLY A 514 20.15 18.34 6.55
CA GLY A 514 21.31 17.95 7.36
C GLY A 514 21.34 18.47 8.80
N VAL A 515 20.23 18.99 9.33
CA VAL A 515 20.14 19.44 10.72
C VAL A 515 19.45 18.38 11.57
N SER A 516 20.19 17.74 12.48
CA SER A 516 19.66 16.72 13.40
C SER A 516 18.91 17.29 14.61
N ALA A 517 19.02 18.60 14.87
CA ALA A 517 18.32 19.24 15.98
C ALA A 517 16.82 19.33 15.69
N LEU A 518 16.03 18.42 16.29
CA LEU A 518 14.59 18.28 16.10
C LEU A 518 13.85 19.62 16.17
N GLU A 519 14.09 20.42 17.21
CA GLU A 519 13.45 21.75 17.37
C GLU A 519 13.75 22.71 16.21
N LYS A 520 14.99 22.73 15.70
CA LYS A 520 15.37 23.65 14.62
C LYS A 520 14.77 23.21 13.28
N SER A 521 14.74 21.89 13.04
CA SER A 521 14.12 21.33 11.83
C SER A 521 12.61 21.56 11.81
N SER A 522 11.92 21.19 12.90
CA SER A 522 10.48 21.31 13.01
C SER A 522 10.01 22.77 13.01
N LYS A 523 10.80 23.70 13.56
CA LYS A 523 10.49 25.14 13.50
C LYS A 523 10.39 25.67 12.07
N VAL A 524 11.35 25.35 11.21
CA VAL A 524 11.35 25.84 9.82
C VAL A 524 10.20 25.24 9.04
N GLN A 525 9.94 23.95 9.23
CA GLN A 525 8.79 23.28 8.63
C GLN A 525 7.47 23.90 9.10
N TYR A 526 7.32 24.17 10.41
CA TYR A 526 6.18 24.89 10.97
C TYR A 526 5.98 26.28 10.32
N GLU A 527 7.04 27.08 10.24
CA GLU A 527 6.98 28.42 9.62
C GLU A 527 6.57 28.35 8.14
N ASN A 528 7.05 27.35 7.41
CA ASN A 528 6.69 27.14 6.02
C ASN A 528 5.26 26.61 5.85
N SER A 529 4.79 25.75 6.75
CA SER A 529 3.38 25.31 6.80
C SER A 529 2.43 26.49 7.03
N LEU A 530 2.79 27.43 7.91
CA LEU A 530 2.02 28.66 8.12
C LEU A 530 2.01 29.58 6.88
N LYS A 531 3.15 29.72 6.19
CA LYS A 531 3.19 30.49 4.93
C LYS A 531 2.33 29.84 3.85
N ALA A 532 2.33 28.51 3.73
CA ALA A 532 1.44 27.81 2.82
C ALA A 532 -0.03 28.07 3.18
N LYS A 533 -0.38 28.05 4.47
CA LYS A 533 -1.72 28.43 4.97
C LYS A 533 -2.08 29.88 4.60
N GLU A 534 -1.17 30.83 4.74
CA GLU A 534 -1.40 32.24 4.35
C GLU A 534 -1.67 32.38 2.85
N VAL A 535 -0.93 31.64 2.00
CA VAL A 535 -1.18 31.58 0.55
C VAL A 535 -2.56 30.99 0.26
N ALA A 536 -2.94 29.90 0.95
CA ALA A 536 -4.26 29.30 0.79
C ALA A 536 -5.38 30.29 1.16
N LEU A 537 -5.29 30.93 2.33
CA LEU A 537 -6.26 31.95 2.77
C LEU A 537 -6.38 33.10 1.78
N ARG A 538 -5.26 33.58 1.21
CA ARG A 538 -5.27 34.64 0.19
C ARG A 538 -5.93 34.20 -1.11
N GLU A 539 -5.56 33.04 -1.65
CA GLU A 539 -6.02 32.59 -2.96
C GLU A 539 -7.48 32.13 -2.95
N PHE A 540 -7.87 31.37 -1.92
CA PHE A 540 -9.27 30.99 -1.72
C PHE A 540 -10.12 32.18 -1.29
N GLY A 541 -9.56 33.12 -0.52
CA GLY A 541 -10.26 34.33 -0.05
C GLY A 541 -10.76 35.24 -1.17
N LYS A 542 -10.16 35.18 -2.37
CA LYS A 542 -10.63 35.89 -3.57
C LYS A 542 -12.01 35.41 -4.05
N ALA A 543 -12.32 34.12 -3.85
CA ALA A 543 -13.59 33.51 -4.24
C ALA A 543 -14.53 33.30 -3.04
N PHE A 544 -13.98 33.02 -1.86
CA PHE A 544 -14.69 32.66 -0.63
C PHE A 544 -14.27 33.58 0.53
N PRO A 545 -14.97 34.71 0.76
CA PRO A 545 -14.55 35.71 1.75
C PRO A 545 -14.47 35.23 3.21
N GLN A 546 -15.13 34.11 3.54
CA GLN A 546 -15.16 33.51 4.87
C GLN A 546 -14.26 32.25 4.98
N VAL A 547 -13.35 32.04 4.03
CA VAL A 547 -12.44 30.88 4.06
C VAL A 547 -11.63 30.86 5.35
N GLU A 548 -11.54 29.67 5.94
CA GLU A 548 -10.63 29.40 7.05
C GLU A 548 -9.73 28.24 6.68
N ALA A 549 -8.50 28.25 7.19
CA ALA A 549 -7.54 27.20 6.96
C ALA A 549 -6.69 26.95 8.20
N TYR A 550 -6.44 25.68 8.51
CA TYR A 550 -5.63 25.26 9.66
C TYR A 550 -4.68 24.15 9.26
N VAL A 551 -3.50 24.10 9.88
CA VAL A 551 -2.45 23.13 9.56
C VAL A 551 -2.11 22.24 10.74
N SER A 552 -1.77 20.99 10.46
CA SER A 552 -1.32 20.00 11.44
C SER A 552 -0.39 19.00 10.77
N GLY A 553 0.04 17.97 11.50
CA GLY A 553 1.02 16.98 11.07
C GLY A 553 2.28 17.06 11.92
N THR A 554 3.14 16.04 11.79
CA THR A 554 4.27 15.80 12.69
C THR A 554 5.14 17.05 12.91
N PRO A 555 5.55 17.81 11.88
CA PRO A 555 6.39 18.98 12.10
C PRO A 555 5.69 20.10 12.87
N VAL A 556 4.41 20.36 12.57
CA VAL A 556 3.60 21.41 13.20
C VAL A 556 3.34 21.05 14.65
N GLN A 557 2.86 19.84 14.92
CA GLN A 557 2.56 19.34 16.27
C GLN A 557 3.80 19.33 17.16
N THR A 558 4.92 18.85 16.62
CA THR A 558 6.21 18.80 17.34
C THR A 558 6.64 20.19 17.79
N TYR A 559 6.65 21.16 16.87
CA TYR A 559 7.08 22.52 17.20
C TYR A 559 6.11 23.24 18.12
N GLU A 560 4.79 23.12 17.89
CA GLU A 560 3.77 23.70 18.78
C GLU A 560 3.93 23.14 20.20
N THR A 561 4.07 21.84 20.37
CA THR A 561 4.23 21.21 21.69
C THR A 561 5.49 21.71 22.41
N ILE A 562 6.62 21.86 21.70
CA ILE A 562 7.85 22.45 22.26
C ILE A 562 7.63 23.92 22.64
N LYS A 563 7.06 24.73 21.75
CA LYS A 563 6.83 26.16 21.94
C LYS A 563 5.93 26.42 23.15
N TYR A 564 4.73 25.82 23.16
CA TYR A 564 3.76 26.02 24.23
C TYR A 564 4.21 25.36 25.53
N GLY A 565 4.88 24.21 25.49
CA GLY A 565 5.46 23.59 26.69
C GLY A 565 6.52 24.46 27.37
N LYS A 566 7.35 25.19 26.61
CA LYS A 566 8.29 26.18 27.14
C LYS A 566 7.55 27.40 27.72
N GLU A 567 6.58 27.93 26.98
CA GLU A 567 5.77 29.07 27.44
C GLU A 567 4.99 28.77 28.73
N ASP A 568 4.37 27.59 28.81
CA ASP A 568 3.59 27.14 29.98
C ASP A 568 4.50 26.97 31.20
N ASN A 569 5.66 26.33 31.06
CA ASN A 569 6.64 26.23 32.14
C ASN A 569 7.06 27.61 32.68
N ASP A 570 7.34 28.56 31.79
CA ASP A 570 7.74 29.91 32.18
C ASP A 570 6.58 30.69 32.84
N LYS A 571 5.37 30.63 32.27
CA LYS A 571 4.17 31.32 32.80
C LYS A 571 3.79 30.74 34.16
N THR A 572 3.60 29.43 34.25
CA THR A 572 3.17 28.75 35.49
C THR A 572 4.17 28.94 36.62
N THR A 573 5.49 28.85 36.35
CA THR A 573 6.53 29.12 37.36
C THR A 573 6.45 30.56 37.88
N LYS A 574 6.29 31.55 36.99
CA LYS A 574 6.17 32.97 37.39
C LYS A 574 4.92 33.21 38.23
N PHE A 575 3.77 32.69 37.79
CA PHE A 575 2.51 32.83 38.53
C PHE A 575 2.55 32.08 39.87
N SER A 576 3.17 30.90 39.94
CA SER A 576 3.44 30.16 41.18
C SER A 576 4.18 31.03 42.19
N ILE A 577 5.32 31.61 41.78
CA ILE A 577 6.17 32.42 42.67
C ILE A 577 5.41 33.66 43.14
N ILE A 578 4.75 34.38 42.23
CA ILE A 578 4.00 35.60 42.56
C ILE A 578 2.82 35.28 43.48
N GLY A 579 2.03 34.26 43.17
CA GLY A 579 0.88 33.84 43.97
C GLY A 579 1.31 33.43 45.37
N ALA A 580 2.34 32.58 45.47
CA ALA A 580 2.92 32.16 46.74
C ALA A 580 3.47 33.34 47.56
N LEU A 581 4.15 34.30 46.92
CA LEU A 581 4.67 35.51 47.58
C LEU A 581 3.54 36.35 48.17
N ILE A 582 2.46 36.57 47.40
CA ILE A 582 1.30 37.35 47.84
C ILE A 582 0.66 36.70 49.05
N VAL A 583 0.39 35.40 48.98
CA VAL A 583 -0.24 34.65 50.07
C VAL A 583 0.66 34.65 51.31
N LEU A 584 1.96 34.37 51.15
CA LEU A 584 2.90 34.38 52.27
C LEU A 584 3.04 35.78 52.90
N PHE A 585 3.03 36.84 52.09
CA PHE A 585 3.08 38.22 52.58
C PHE A 585 1.85 38.57 53.44
N ILE A 586 0.67 38.06 53.07
CA ILE A 586 -0.56 38.19 53.85
C ILE A 586 -0.43 37.46 55.18
N ILE A 587 0.04 36.20 55.17
CA ILE A 587 0.16 35.35 56.37
C ILE A 587 1.21 35.91 57.35
N MET A 588 2.36 36.33 56.85
CA MET A 588 3.46 36.89 57.65
C MET A 588 3.19 38.33 58.10
N GLY A 589 2.07 38.93 57.70
CA GLY A 589 1.63 40.23 58.21
C GLY A 589 2.52 41.39 57.79
N ALA A 590 2.99 41.38 56.54
CA ALA A 590 3.87 42.39 55.93
C ALA A 590 5.30 42.48 56.49
N ALA A 591 5.75 41.51 57.30
CA ALA A 591 7.16 41.42 57.70
C ALA A 591 8.04 41.06 56.49
N LEU A 592 8.58 42.07 55.81
CA LEU A 592 9.18 41.92 54.47
C LEU A 592 10.32 40.90 54.46
N LEU A 593 11.30 41.05 55.36
CA LEU A 593 12.47 40.18 55.40
C LEU A 593 12.13 38.74 55.82
N ALA A 594 11.21 38.56 56.77
CA ALA A 594 10.74 37.23 57.17
C ALA A 594 9.95 36.53 56.05
N THR A 595 9.22 37.28 55.22
CA THR A 595 8.46 36.76 54.07
C THR A 595 9.39 36.30 52.94
N PHE A 596 10.47 37.04 52.65
CA PHE A 596 11.42 36.66 51.59
C PHE A 596 12.33 35.50 51.99
N LEU A 597 12.52 35.24 53.28
CA LEU A 597 13.47 34.23 53.75
C LEU A 597 13.12 32.80 53.27
N PRO A 598 11.88 32.29 53.39
CA PRO A 598 11.46 31.01 52.81
C PRO A 598 11.80 30.87 51.32
N PHE A 599 11.62 31.95 50.55
CA PHE A 599 11.92 31.96 49.11
C PHE A 599 13.40 31.76 48.80
N THR A 600 14.31 32.19 49.69
CA THR A 600 15.74 31.93 49.49
C THR A 600 16.08 30.44 49.62
N GLY A 601 15.53 29.77 50.62
CA GLY A 601 15.70 28.32 50.81
C GLY A 601 15.09 27.53 49.66
N VAL A 602 13.87 27.91 49.28
CA VAL A 602 13.17 27.31 48.14
C VAL A 602 13.92 27.52 46.83
N ALA A 603 14.30 28.75 46.49
CA ALA A 603 15.01 29.05 45.24
C ALA A 603 16.33 28.28 45.16
N THR A 604 17.10 28.23 46.26
CA THR A 604 18.36 27.48 46.30
C THR A 604 18.14 25.98 46.16
N ALA A 605 17.15 25.40 46.85
CA ALA A 605 16.80 24.00 46.74
C ALA A 605 16.31 23.63 45.32
N THR A 606 15.35 24.37 44.78
CA THR A 606 14.81 24.12 43.44
C THR A 606 15.89 24.24 42.36
N LEU A 607 16.74 25.27 42.41
CA LEU A 607 17.86 25.38 41.45
C LEU A 607 18.87 24.24 41.61
N THR A 608 19.10 23.77 42.84
CA THR A 608 19.95 22.60 43.09
C THR A 608 19.33 21.34 42.49
N ALA A 609 18.04 21.10 42.72
CA ALA A 609 17.31 19.99 42.14
C ALA A 609 17.37 20.02 40.61
N LEU A 610 17.01 21.15 40.00
CA LEU A 610 17.04 21.32 38.53
C LEU A 610 18.45 21.13 37.95
N GLY A 611 19.50 21.58 38.66
CA GLY A 611 20.89 21.33 38.27
C GLY A 611 21.27 19.85 38.31
N ILE A 612 20.83 19.12 39.34
CA ILE A 612 20.99 17.66 39.43
C ILE A 612 20.23 16.97 38.29
N LEU A 613 18.99 17.37 38.03
CA LEU A 613 18.18 16.82 36.94
C LEU A 613 18.84 17.03 35.57
N TYR A 614 19.43 18.20 35.32
CA TYR A 614 20.16 18.45 34.09
C TYR A 614 21.35 17.49 33.93
N LEU A 615 22.10 17.20 35.01
CA LEU A 615 23.22 16.26 34.96
C LEU A 615 22.75 14.83 34.67
N LEU A 616 21.62 14.41 35.25
CA LEU A 616 21.02 13.10 35.00
C LEU A 616 20.49 12.99 33.57
N ALA A 617 19.83 14.04 33.06
CA ALA A 617 19.32 14.10 31.71
C ALA A 617 20.42 14.10 30.66
N LYS A 618 21.44 14.94 30.84
CA LYS A 618 22.60 15.00 29.94
C LYS A 618 23.42 13.70 29.93
N GLY A 619 23.38 12.93 31.02
CA GLY A 619 24.05 11.64 31.11
C GLY A 619 23.26 10.47 30.52
N ASP A 620 22.12 10.73 29.85
CA ASP A 620 21.17 9.71 29.35
C ASP A 620 20.69 8.73 30.44
N ILE A 621 20.74 9.15 31.71
CA ILE A 621 20.29 8.34 32.86
C ILE A 621 18.77 8.46 33.04
N LEU A 622 18.22 9.66 32.78
CA LEU A 622 16.82 9.96 33.02
C LEU A 622 16.30 10.97 32.00
N ASP A 623 15.20 10.62 31.35
CA ASP A 623 14.51 11.52 30.42
C ASP A 623 13.54 12.45 31.18
N VAL A 624 13.78 13.76 31.14
CA VAL A 624 13.01 14.76 31.90
C VAL A 624 11.90 15.33 31.01
N GLY A 625 10.68 14.84 31.22
CA GLY A 625 9.47 15.37 30.57
C GLY A 625 9.09 16.77 31.06
N SER A 626 8.63 17.63 30.14
CA SER A 626 8.25 19.02 30.45
C SER A 626 7.14 19.14 31.51
N TRP A 627 6.16 18.23 31.50
CA TRP A 627 5.05 18.20 32.46
C TRP A 627 5.50 17.70 33.83
N ALA A 628 6.29 16.63 33.87
CA ALA A 628 6.88 16.11 35.10
C ALA A 628 7.73 17.19 35.78
N GLN A 629 8.53 17.94 35.00
CA GLN A 629 9.30 19.09 35.47
C GLN A 629 8.37 20.18 36.03
N MET A 630 7.33 20.59 35.29
CA MET A 630 6.40 21.64 35.72
C MET A 630 5.76 21.34 37.08
N LEU A 631 5.23 20.12 37.24
CA LEU A 631 4.60 19.68 38.48
C LEU A 631 5.61 19.54 39.63
N THR A 632 6.80 19.05 39.33
CA THR A 632 7.88 18.92 40.32
C THR A 632 8.34 20.27 40.84
N VAL A 633 8.55 21.24 39.94
CA VAL A 633 8.92 22.61 40.32
C VAL A 633 7.83 23.25 41.17
N THR A 634 6.58 23.17 40.71
CA THR A 634 5.42 23.76 41.42
C THR A 634 5.26 23.17 42.82
N THR A 635 5.42 21.85 42.94
CA THR A 635 5.39 21.13 44.22
C THR A 635 6.56 21.53 45.12
N ALA A 636 7.79 21.50 44.60
CA ALA A 636 8.99 21.84 45.37
C ALA A 636 8.96 23.29 45.87
N LEU A 637 8.42 24.22 45.07
CA LEU A 637 8.19 25.59 45.48
C LEU A 637 7.22 25.67 46.66
N GLY A 638 6.07 25.00 46.57
CA GLY A 638 5.07 24.98 47.65
C GLY A 638 5.61 24.35 48.93
N LEU A 639 6.11 23.12 48.86
CA LEU A 639 6.66 22.38 50.01
C LEU A 639 7.81 23.12 50.70
N GLY A 640 8.71 23.73 49.93
CA GLY A 640 9.82 24.46 50.53
C GLY A 640 9.39 25.72 51.28
N ILE A 641 8.34 26.39 50.81
CA ILE A 641 7.76 27.53 51.52
C ILE A 641 7.12 27.03 52.81
N ASP A 642 6.39 25.92 52.75
CA ASP A 642 5.74 25.30 53.91
C ASP A 642 6.74 24.95 55.01
N TYR A 643 7.79 24.20 54.68
CA TYR A 643 8.77 23.75 55.67
C TYR A 643 9.52 24.93 56.31
N SER A 644 9.93 25.89 55.48
CA SER A 644 10.67 27.07 55.92
C SER A 644 9.79 27.98 56.79
N THR A 645 8.54 28.17 56.40
CA THR A 645 7.55 28.98 57.12
C THR A 645 7.15 28.33 58.44
N TYR A 646 6.96 27.02 58.47
CA TYR A 646 6.67 26.30 59.71
C TYR A 646 7.81 26.45 60.73
N TYR A 647 9.06 26.33 60.28
CA TYR A 647 10.23 26.62 61.13
C TYR A 647 10.22 28.08 61.62
N LEU A 648 10.00 29.06 60.73
CA LEU A 648 9.98 30.48 61.10
C LEU A 648 8.84 30.81 62.07
N HIS A 649 7.71 30.14 61.94
CA HIS A 649 6.61 30.26 62.87
C HIS A 649 7.02 29.77 64.27
N ARG A 650 7.61 28.57 64.37
CA ARG A 650 8.14 28.05 65.65
C ARG A 650 9.23 28.94 66.23
N PHE A 651 10.09 29.49 65.38
CA PHE A 651 11.11 30.44 65.80
C PHE A 651 10.50 31.71 66.39
N ARG A 652 9.45 32.25 65.76
CA ARG A 652 8.69 33.39 66.28
C ARG A 652 7.97 33.06 67.59
N GLU A 653 7.41 31.87 67.73
CA GLU A 653 6.76 31.36 68.97
C GLU A 653 7.76 31.42 70.14
N TYR A 654 8.95 30.83 69.98
CA TYR A 654 9.98 30.84 71.04
C TYR A 654 10.54 32.24 71.36
N LEU A 655 10.68 33.10 70.35
CA LEU A 655 11.04 34.51 70.61
C LEU A 655 9.95 35.24 71.41
N ALA A 656 8.67 34.96 71.14
CA ALA A 656 7.55 35.54 71.89
C ALA A 656 7.50 35.02 73.33
N GLU A 657 7.88 33.76 73.57
CA GLU A 657 8.03 33.14 74.90
C GLU A 657 9.25 33.67 75.69
N GLY A 658 10.13 34.48 75.09
CA GLY A 658 11.25 35.15 75.77
C GLY A 658 12.60 34.47 75.66
N TYR A 659 12.73 33.46 74.79
CA TYR A 659 14.03 32.82 74.53
C TYR A 659 14.98 33.79 73.81
N ASP A 660 16.28 33.69 74.10
CA ASP A 660 17.29 34.42 73.33
C ASP A 660 17.35 33.93 71.88
N HIS A 661 17.78 34.79 70.95
CA HIS A 661 17.72 34.52 69.51
C HIS A 661 18.35 33.18 69.09
N ASN A 662 19.51 32.82 69.64
CA ASN A 662 20.21 31.59 69.23
C ASN A 662 19.57 30.35 69.85
N THR A 663 19.16 30.42 71.12
CA THR A 663 18.44 29.34 71.78
C THR A 663 17.05 29.14 71.17
N ALA A 664 16.34 30.22 70.83
CA ALA A 664 15.08 30.17 70.10
C ALA A 664 15.26 29.49 68.74
N ALA A 665 16.32 29.80 67.99
CA ALA A 665 16.61 29.16 66.70
C ALA A 665 16.91 27.66 66.87
N SER A 666 17.65 27.30 67.92
CA SER A 666 18.00 25.91 68.25
C SER A 666 16.78 25.08 68.67
N GLU A 667 15.94 25.58 69.57
CA GLU A 667 14.75 24.87 70.05
C GLU A 667 13.65 24.82 68.98
N ALA A 668 13.47 25.90 68.21
CA ALA A 668 12.59 25.90 67.03
C ALA A 668 13.01 24.81 66.04
N LEU A 669 14.30 24.70 65.74
CA LEU A 669 14.81 23.68 64.82
C LEU A 669 14.62 22.26 65.36
N LYS A 670 14.89 22.07 66.66
CA LYS A 670 14.73 20.78 67.34
C LYS A 670 13.27 20.29 67.34
N ARG A 671 12.29 21.19 67.41
CA ARG A 671 10.86 20.85 67.34
C ARG A 671 10.32 20.80 65.92
N ALA A 672 10.77 21.69 65.05
CA ALA A 672 10.31 21.73 63.66
C ALA A 672 10.77 20.50 62.87
N LYS A 673 11.97 19.97 63.15
CA LYS A 673 12.53 18.83 62.40
C LYS A 673 11.62 17.60 62.41
N ASP A 674 10.95 17.29 63.53
CA ASP A 674 10.17 16.06 63.65
C ASP A 674 8.93 16.13 62.76
N ALA A 675 8.34 17.32 62.63
CA ALA A 675 7.20 17.56 61.75
C ALA A 675 7.62 17.63 60.27
N VAL A 676 8.70 18.37 59.97
CA VAL A 676 9.20 18.55 58.60
C VAL A 676 9.77 17.25 58.02
N LEU A 677 10.49 16.45 58.81
CA LEU A 677 11.00 15.15 58.35
C LEU A 677 9.87 14.18 58.06
N ALA A 678 8.82 14.19 58.88
CA ALA A 678 7.68 13.32 58.67
C ALA A 678 6.94 13.65 57.38
N SER A 679 6.62 14.92 57.20
CA SER A 679 6.02 15.50 56.00
C SER A 679 6.85 15.19 54.75
N ALA A 680 8.14 15.54 54.75
CA ALA A 680 9.00 15.28 53.59
C ALA A 680 9.18 13.78 53.30
N SER A 681 9.21 12.92 54.32
CA SER A 681 9.30 11.46 54.12
C SER A 681 8.03 10.93 53.45
N THR A 682 6.87 11.43 53.84
CA THR A 682 5.61 11.03 53.22
C THR A 682 5.48 11.55 51.79
N ASP A 683 5.91 12.77 51.52
CA ASP A 683 6.02 13.31 50.16
C ASP A 683 6.93 12.46 49.27
N ILE A 684 8.15 12.17 49.75
CA ILE A 684 9.12 11.32 49.04
C ILE A 684 8.50 9.97 48.69
N ILE A 685 7.83 9.32 49.66
CA ILE A 685 7.17 8.02 49.46
C ILE A 685 6.02 8.13 48.46
N ALA A 686 5.17 9.14 48.60
CA ALA A 686 4.02 9.35 47.73
C ALA A 686 4.49 9.55 46.29
N PHE A 687 5.36 10.52 46.03
CA PHE A 687 5.90 10.72 44.68
C PHE A 687 6.67 9.50 44.17
N ALA A 688 7.51 8.85 44.99
CA ALA A 688 8.23 7.65 44.59
C ALA A 688 7.31 6.49 44.17
N SER A 689 6.07 6.44 44.67
CA SER A 689 5.09 5.44 44.24
C SER A 689 4.76 5.51 42.74
N PHE A 690 4.93 6.68 42.09
CA PHE A 690 4.78 6.79 40.63
C PHE A 690 5.79 5.95 39.84
N VAL A 691 6.93 5.56 40.43
CA VAL A 691 7.88 4.62 39.80
C VAL A 691 7.22 3.26 39.54
N LEU A 692 6.17 2.93 40.31
CA LEU A 692 5.35 1.74 40.07
C LEU A 692 4.46 1.85 38.83
N ALA A 693 4.42 2.98 38.12
CA ALA A 693 3.89 3.08 36.77
C ALA A 693 5.06 3.15 35.76
N TYR A 694 5.96 2.16 35.81
CA TYR A 694 7.20 2.16 35.01
C TYR A 694 6.94 2.11 33.50
N GLU A 695 5.75 1.64 33.10
CA GLU A 695 5.28 1.57 31.73
C GLU A 695 5.16 2.96 31.11
N PHE A 696 4.81 3.96 31.92
CA PHE A 696 4.59 5.34 31.51
C PHE A 696 5.82 6.20 31.83
N PRO A 697 6.57 6.67 30.81
CA PRO A 697 7.76 7.48 31.04
C PRO A 697 7.50 8.69 31.94
N ILE A 698 6.37 9.39 31.75
CA ILE A 698 6.02 10.57 32.56
C ILE A 698 5.89 10.25 34.06
N PHE A 699 5.18 9.19 34.44
CA PHE A 699 4.99 8.84 35.86
C PHE A 699 6.28 8.31 36.46
N LYS A 700 6.98 7.43 35.74
CA LYS A 700 8.30 6.93 36.16
C LYS A 700 9.28 8.06 36.42
N THR A 701 9.40 8.99 35.47
CA THR A 701 10.28 10.16 35.61
C THR A 701 9.84 11.03 36.77
N MET A 702 8.56 11.36 36.88
CA MET A 702 8.02 12.16 37.99
C MET A 702 8.31 11.52 39.35
N GLY A 703 8.18 10.19 39.46
CA GLY A 703 8.47 9.44 40.67
C GLY A 703 9.96 9.37 41.05
N ILE A 704 10.87 9.83 40.18
CA ILE A 704 12.29 9.97 40.49
C ILE A 704 12.63 11.44 40.75
N ILE A 705 12.19 12.35 39.88
CA ILE A 705 12.58 13.75 39.95
C ILE A 705 11.91 14.50 41.10
N ALA A 706 10.66 14.18 41.43
CA ALA A 706 9.95 14.85 42.52
C ALA A 706 10.56 14.49 43.89
N PRO A 707 10.87 13.23 44.23
CA PRO A 707 11.58 12.91 45.45
C PRO A 707 12.95 13.59 45.57
N ILE A 708 13.73 13.68 44.48
CA ILE A 708 15.01 14.42 44.49
C ILE A 708 14.77 15.89 44.86
N ALA A 709 13.76 16.52 44.26
CA ALA A 709 13.40 17.90 44.58
C ALA A 709 12.98 18.05 46.06
N VAL A 710 12.10 17.19 46.57
CA VAL A 710 11.68 17.19 47.98
C VAL A 710 12.87 16.98 48.93
N ILE A 711 13.81 16.09 48.61
CA ILE A 711 15.04 15.88 49.41
C ILE A 711 15.88 17.16 49.46
N THR A 712 16.10 17.83 48.33
CA THR A 712 16.86 19.08 48.33
C THR A 712 16.16 20.19 49.11
N VAL A 713 14.82 20.26 49.03
CA VAL A 713 13.98 21.19 49.78
C VAL A 713 14.05 20.93 51.28
N LEU A 714 13.96 19.67 51.69
CA LEU A 714 14.11 19.22 53.07
C LEU A 714 15.47 19.64 53.62
N LEU A 715 16.56 19.35 52.89
CA LEU A 715 17.90 19.71 53.30
C LEU A 715 18.07 21.23 53.45
N ALA A 716 17.59 22.02 52.49
CA ALA A 716 17.68 23.48 52.57
C ALA A 716 16.86 24.05 53.75
N SER A 717 15.63 23.56 53.93
CA SER A 717 14.71 24.04 54.98
C SER A 717 15.23 23.74 56.38
N LEU A 718 15.92 22.62 56.56
CA LEU A 718 16.48 22.19 57.85
C LEU A 718 17.90 22.70 58.12
N THR A 719 18.61 23.21 57.11
CA THR A 719 20.00 23.68 57.28
C THR A 719 20.19 25.15 56.94
N LEU A 720 19.85 25.54 55.72
CA LEU A 720 20.08 26.90 55.21
C LEU A 720 19.22 27.93 55.93
N ILE A 721 17.92 27.68 56.06
CA ILE A 721 16.99 28.64 56.67
C ILE A 721 17.34 28.92 58.14
N PRO A 722 17.55 27.91 59.01
CA PRO A 722 17.99 28.15 60.38
C PRO A 722 19.38 28.81 60.47
N ALA A 723 20.28 28.51 59.54
CA ALA A 723 21.58 29.18 59.51
C ALA A 723 21.45 30.68 59.18
N ILE A 724 20.60 31.03 58.22
CA ILE A 724 20.34 32.43 57.87
C ILE A 724 19.67 33.17 59.03
N THR A 725 18.68 32.57 59.71
CA THR A 725 18.05 33.22 60.89
C THR A 725 19.07 33.53 61.97
N VAL A 726 19.99 32.60 62.27
CA VAL A 726 21.09 32.82 63.23
C VAL A 726 22.01 33.96 62.79
N LEU A 727 22.37 34.05 61.50
CA LEU A 727 23.25 35.10 60.98
C LEU A 727 22.62 36.49 60.95
N ILE A 728 21.31 36.58 60.73
CA ILE A 728 20.56 37.85 60.80
C ILE A 728 20.66 38.43 62.22
N GLY A 729 20.62 37.56 63.24
CA GLY A 729 20.65 37.93 64.65
C GLY A 729 19.39 38.66 65.11
N ASN A 730 19.41 39.24 66.31
CA ASN A 730 18.27 39.91 66.93
C ASN A 730 17.98 41.31 66.33
N LYS A 731 18.10 41.48 65.01
CA LYS A 731 17.90 42.77 64.36
C LYS A 731 16.39 43.05 64.21
N PRO A 732 15.87 44.19 64.72
CA PRO A 732 14.45 44.50 64.69
C PRO A 732 13.89 44.66 63.26
N ILE A 733 14.75 44.98 62.29
CA ILE A 733 14.40 45.06 60.86
C ILE A 733 13.80 43.74 60.33
N PHE A 734 14.19 42.59 60.90
CA PHE A 734 13.76 41.27 60.43
C PHE A 734 12.24 41.07 60.57
N TRP A 735 11.64 41.66 61.61
CA TRP A 735 10.21 41.58 61.89
C TRP A 735 9.44 42.86 61.51
N TRP A 736 10.14 43.91 61.04
CA TRP A 736 9.51 45.19 60.67
C TRP A 736 8.48 45.02 59.53
N PRO A 737 7.29 45.65 59.59
CA PRO A 737 6.82 46.68 60.53
C PRO A 737 6.15 46.15 61.83
N ARG A 738 6.00 44.82 61.99
CA ARG A 738 5.33 44.20 63.15
C ARG A 738 6.34 43.60 64.12
N HIS A 739 6.62 44.31 65.20
CA HIS A 739 7.51 43.82 66.26
C HIS A 739 6.89 42.64 67.02
N ILE A 740 7.71 41.68 67.43
CA ILE A 740 7.29 40.60 68.34
C ILE A 740 7.02 41.21 69.71
N LYS A 741 5.78 41.14 70.19
CA LYS A 741 5.43 41.53 71.55
C LYS A 741 5.75 40.37 72.49
N HIS A 742 6.62 40.62 73.47
CA HIS A 742 6.83 39.71 74.59
C HIS A 742 5.66 39.90 75.57
N ILE A 743 4.90 38.85 75.85
CA ILE A 743 3.73 38.91 76.74
C ILE A 743 3.97 37.92 77.88
N GLU A 744 4.41 38.43 79.03
CA GLU A 744 4.50 37.62 80.26
C GLU A 744 3.10 37.37 80.83
N GLY A 745 2.76 36.10 81.12
CA GLY A 745 1.63 35.73 81.97
C GLY A 745 0.25 35.57 81.31
N ILE A 746 0.12 35.65 79.99
CA ILE A 746 -1.12 35.33 79.26
C ILE A 746 -0.88 34.09 78.39
N ASP A 747 -1.80 33.12 78.42
CA ASP A 747 -1.77 31.96 77.54
C ASP A 747 -1.86 32.43 76.08
N ILE A 748 -0.74 32.42 75.37
CA ILE A 748 -0.60 32.85 73.97
C ILE A 748 -1.36 31.96 72.98
N HIS A 749 -1.93 30.84 73.45
CA HIS A 749 -2.58 29.86 72.60
C HIS A 749 -4.08 30.17 72.48
N GLU A 750 -4.46 30.75 71.34
CA GLU A 750 -5.85 31.06 71.02
C GLU A 750 -6.67 29.77 70.80
N LYS A 751 -7.95 29.80 71.19
CA LYS A 751 -8.91 28.71 70.96
C LYS A 751 -9.64 28.92 69.65
N SER A 752 -9.61 27.92 68.76
CA SER A 752 -10.40 27.99 67.53
C SER A 752 -11.89 27.80 67.82
N ARG A 753 -12.71 28.80 67.48
CA ARG A 753 -14.17 28.74 67.63
C ARG A 753 -14.79 27.65 66.76
N ILE A 754 -14.24 27.45 65.57
CA ILE A 754 -14.73 26.47 64.59
C ILE A 754 -14.38 25.05 65.09
N ALA A 755 -13.15 24.82 65.53
CA ALA A 755 -12.75 23.53 66.07
C ALA A 755 -13.47 23.20 67.39
N ASP A 756 -13.75 24.18 68.26
CA ASP A 756 -14.57 23.94 69.46
C ASP A 756 -15.98 23.49 69.08
N TRP A 757 -16.60 24.14 68.09
CA TRP A 757 -17.90 23.70 67.59
C TRP A 757 -17.84 22.28 67.01
N ALA A 758 -16.81 21.99 66.20
CA ALA A 758 -16.63 20.68 65.56
C ALA A 758 -16.40 19.56 66.58
N THR A 759 -15.60 19.80 67.62
CA THR A 759 -15.35 18.81 68.68
C THR A 759 -16.59 18.58 69.57
N ARG A 760 -17.45 19.59 69.78
CA ARG A 760 -18.75 19.41 70.48
C ARG A 760 -19.73 18.58 69.68
N HIS A 761 -19.76 18.79 68.38
CA HIS A 761 -20.71 18.15 67.47
C HIS A 761 -20.03 17.07 66.62
N ALA A 762 -19.01 16.41 67.17
CA ALA A 762 -18.14 15.52 66.40
C ALA A 762 -18.89 14.44 65.60
N LYS A 763 -19.95 13.86 66.17
CA LYS A 763 -20.81 12.88 65.48
C LYS A 763 -21.50 13.47 64.25
N VAL A 764 -21.97 14.72 64.34
CA VAL A 764 -22.63 15.43 63.23
C VAL A 764 -21.61 15.77 62.15
N VAL A 765 -20.42 16.26 62.53
CA VAL A 765 -19.35 16.57 61.57
C VAL A 765 -18.90 15.32 60.82
N VAL A 766 -18.70 14.20 61.52
CA VAL A 766 -18.34 12.92 60.89
C VAL A 766 -19.45 12.40 59.99
N LEU A 767 -20.73 12.56 60.38
CA LEU A 767 -21.87 12.19 59.54
C LEU A 767 -21.92 13.03 58.26
N ILE A 768 -21.72 14.35 58.34
CA ILE A 768 -21.65 15.24 57.18
C ILE A 768 -20.48 14.85 56.28
N ALA A 769 -19.30 14.61 56.86
CA ALA A 769 -18.14 14.15 56.12
C ALA A 769 -18.47 12.85 55.37
N LEU A 770 -19.05 11.85 56.02
CA LEU A 770 -19.51 10.61 55.37
C LEU A 770 -20.52 10.85 54.25
N LEU A 771 -21.50 11.75 54.45
CA LEU A 771 -22.50 12.10 53.43
C LEU A 771 -21.88 12.78 52.20
N LEU A 772 -20.73 13.44 52.34
CA LEU A 772 -19.98 14.03 51.24
C LEU A 772 -19.01 13.01 50.61
N THR A 773 -18.30 12.24 51.44
CA THR A 773 -17.28 11.28 50.99
C THR A 773 -17.91 10.08 50.26
N VAL A 774 -19.07 9.57 50.69
CA VAL A 774 -19.67 8.38 50.08
C VAL A 774 -20.06 8.60 48.61
N PRO A 775 -20.79 9.68 48.23
CA PRO A 775 -21.04 10.01 46.83
C PRO A 775 -19.75 10.28 46.03
N ALA A 776 -18.78 10.97 46.63
CA ALA A 776 -17.50 11.23 45.99
C ALA A 776 -16.69 9.95 45.73
N ALA A 777 -16.72 9.00 46.67
CA ALA A 777 -16.12 7.67 46.53
C ALA A 777 -16.82 6.86 45.43
N TYR A 778 -18.14 6.94 45.33
CA TYR A 778 -18.89 6.31 44.23
C TYR A 778 -18.51 6.91 42.88
N ASN A 779 -18.40 8.24 42.77
CA ASN A 779 -17.94 8.91 41.55
C ASN A 779 -16.50 8.50 41.18
N PHE A 780 -15.61 8.42 42.16
CA PHE A 780 -14.22 7.97 41.97
C PHE A 780 -14.13 6.52 41.48
N ALA A 781 -14.92 5.61 42.06
CA ALA A 781 -14.94 4.21 41.66
C ALA A 781 -15.53 3.97 40.27
N ASN A 782 -16.40 4.87 39.80
CA ASN A 782 -17.03 4.84 38.48
C ASN A 782 -16.49 5.96 37.57
N PHE A 783 -15.26 6.41 37.81
CA PHE A 783 -14.65 7.48 37.05
C PHE A 783 -14.29 6.98 35.64
N HIS A 784 -14.80 7.67 34.62
CA HIS A 784 -14.48 7.40 33.22
C HIS A 784 -13.89 8.66 32.61
N GLY A 785 -12.57 8.70 32.46
CA GLY A 785 -11.93 9.81 31.74
C GLY A 785 -11.78 9.53 30.25
N THR A 786 -11.76 10.60 29.47
CA THR A 786 -11.49 10.55 28.03
C THR A 786 -10.01 10.28 27.77
N HIS A 787 -9.69 9.78 26.57
CA HIS A 787 -8.32 9.63 26.06
C HIS A 787 -8.05 10.59 24.90
N ASP A 788 -8.84 11.66 24.83
CA ASP A 788 -8.74 12.66 23.79
C ASP A 788 -7.46 13.49 23.95
N ILE A 789 -6.54 13.33 23.00
CA ILE A 789 -5.25 14.02 22.98
C ILE A 789 -5.40 15.55 22.86
N LYS A 790 -6.55 16.05 22.38
CA LYS A 790 -6.82 17.50 22.30
C LYS A 790 -6.77 18.19 23.67
N LEU A 791 -6.96 17.46 24.78
CA LEU A 791 -6.79 18.02 26.12
C LEU A 791 -5.36 18.51 26.40
N PHE A 792 -4.37 17.97 25.68
CA PHE A 792 -2.94 18.31 25.79
C PHE A 792 -2.47 19.22 24.65
N ILE A 793 -3.37 19.62 23.75
CA ILE A 793 -3.08 20.54 22.66
C ILE A 793 -3.64 21.93 23.02
N PRO A 794 -2.85 23.00 22.90
CA PRO A 794 -3.31 24.35 23.20
C PRO A 794 -4.51 24.75 22.35
N LYS A 795 -5.56 25.31 22.97
CA LYS A 795 -6.82 25.63 22.28
C LYS A 795 -6.64 26.60 21.10
N ASP A 796 -5.67 27.51 21.20
CA ASP A 796 -5.41 28.55 20.20
C ASP A 796 -4.42 28.07 19.10
N SER A 797 -4.05 26.79 19.09
CA SER A 797 -3.08 26.23 18.14
C SER A 797 -3.74 25.82 16.82
N ASP A 798 -2.95 25.85 15.74
CA ASP A 798 -3.41 25.44 14.41
C ASP A 798 -3.77 23.95 14.40
N THR A 799 -3.00 23.13 15.13
CA THR A 799 -3.27 21.70 15.33
C THR A 799 -4.63 21.46 15.98
N TYR A 800 -4.98 22.21 17.03
CA TYR A 800 -6.24 22.00 17.76
C TYR A 800 -7.45 22.22 16.83
N HIS A 801 -7.46 23.34 16.12
CA HIS A 801 -8.52 23.68 15.18
C HIS A 801 -8.57 22.71 13.99
N PHE A 802 -7.42 22.30 13.46
CA PHE A 802 -7.35 21.27 12.43
C PHE A 802 -8.02 19.97 12.87
N LEU A 803 -7.67 19.45 14.05
CA LEU A 803 -8.24 18.20 14.58
C LEU A 803 -9.74 18.33 14.84
N GLN A 804 -10.17 19.45 15.44
CA GLN A 804 -11.58 19.72 15.71
C GLN A 804 -12.42 19.78 14.43
N LEU A 805 -11.96 20.54 13.43
CA LEU A 805 -12.68 20.68 12.15
C LEU A 805 -12.69 19.38 11.36
N THR A 806 -11.59 18.63 11.35
CA THR A 806 -11.52 17.33 10.67
C THR A 806 -12.52 16.35 11.29
N GLU A 807 -12.60 16.31 12.62
CA GLU A 807 -13.55 15.47 13.35
C GLU A 807 -15.01 15.87 13.07
N GLU A 808 -15.32 17.17 13.06
CA GLU A 808 -16.68 17.70 12.86
C GLU A 808 -17.16 17.58 11.40
N LYS A 809 -16.29 17.86 10.43
CA LYS A 809 -16.66 18.05 9.02
C LYS A 809 -16.34 16.85 8.13
N ILE A 810 -15.22 16.15 8.37
CA ILE A 810 -14.76 15.03 7.53
C ILE A 810 -15.15 13.69 8.17
N GLY A 811 -15.16 13.65 9.51
CA GLY A 811 -15.63 12.52 10.30
C GLY A 811 -14.53 11.90 11.16
N ALA A 812 -14.86 11.62 12.43
CA ALA A 812 -13.90 11.23 13.47
C ALA A 812 -13.03 10.00 13.13
N SER A 813 -13.55 9.05 12.36
CA SER A 813 -12.84 7.80 12.04
C SER A 813 -11.90 7.90 10.84
N VAL A 814 -12.06 8.89 9.97
CA VAL A 814 -11.15 9.16 8.84
C VAL A 814 -9.80 9.68 9.35
N ALA A 815 -9.84 10.52 10.38
CA ALA A 815 -8.64 11.08 11.00
C ALA A 815 -7.89 10.09 11.92
N SER A 816 -8.50 8.97 12.29
CA SER A 816 -7.99 8.05 13.30
C SER A 816 -8.45 6.60 13.06
N PRO A 817 -8.03 5.98 11.94
CA PRO A 817 -8.39 4.60 11.64
C PRO A 817 -7.79 3.61 12.66
N THR A 818 -8.43 2.46 12.77
CA THR A 818 -7.89 1.29 13.48
C THR A 818 -7.05 0.49 12.50
N TYR A 819 -5.87 0.04 12.92
CA TYR A 819 -4.97 -0.72 12.07
C TYR A 819 -4.83 -2.13 12.62
N VAL A 820 -4.95 -3.12 11.75
CA VAL A 820 -4.69 -4.52 12.08
C VAL A 820 -3.51 -4.97 11.24
N VAL A 821 -2.44 -5.40 11.90
CA VAL A 821 -1.27 -5.96 11.24
C VAL A 821 -1.29 -7.46 11.45
N ILE A 822 -1.30 -8.21 10.35
CA ILE A 822 -1.17 -9.68 10.37
C ILE A 822 0.18 -10.08 9.79
N GLU A 823 0.81 -11.09 10.35
CA GLU A 823 2.12 -11.60 9.93
C GLU A 823 2.05 -13.07 9.53
N PHE A 824 2.64 -13.40 8.38
CA PHE A 824 2.82 -14.76 7.87
C PHE A 824 4.28 -15.23 8.09
N ASP A 825 4.49 -16.54 8.16
CA ASP A 825 5.86 -17.11 8.26
C ASP A 825 6.65 -16.99 6.93
N HIS A 826 5.93 -16.89 5.82
CA HIS A 826 6.42 -16.74 4.45
C HIS A 826 5.97 -15.41 3.82
N PRO A 827 6.61 -14.96 2.72
CA PRO A 827 6.11 -13.82 1.94
C PRO A 827 4.71 -14.11 1.38
N VAL A 828 3.83 -13.11 1.40
CA VAL A 828 2.44 -13.17 0.94
C VAL A 828 2.37 -13.66 -0.50
N SER A 829 1.48 -14.63 -0.74
CA SER A 829 1.25 -15.30 -2.01
C SER A 829 -0.25 -15.38 -2.34
N ASP A 830 -0.60 -15.84 -3.54
CA ASP A 830 -2.00 -15.95 -3.99
C ASP A 830 -2.86 -16.83 -3.07
N SER A 831 -2.30 -17.86 -2.44
CA SER A 831 -3.06 -18.70 -1.50
C SER A 831 -3.48 -17.94 -0.24
N ASP A 832 -2.68 -16.96 0.19
CA ASP A 832 -2.93 -16.18 1.40
C ASP A 832 -4.06 -15.16 1.21
N LEU A 833 -4.38 -14.79 -0.04
CA LEU A 833 -5.48 -13.87 -0.37
C LEU A 833 -6.83 -14.36 0.17
N THR A 834 -7.06 -15.68 0.18
CA THR A 834 -8.28 -16.27 0.73
C THR A 834 -8.41 -16.07 2.24
N THR A 835 -7.30 -16.16 2.97
CA THR A 835 -7.22 -15.89 4.40
C THR A 835 -7.42 -14.40 4.68
N ILE A 836 -6.75 -13.53 3.90
CA ILE A 836 -6.88 -12.07 4.03
C ILE A 836 -8.32 -11.62 3.79
N ASP A 837 -8.97 -12.12 2.74
CA ASP A 837 -10.38 -11.83 2.41
C ASP A 837 -11.34 -12.36 3.48
N SER A 838 -11.10 -13.56 4.02
CA SER A 838 -11.89 -14.11 5.14
C SER A 838 -11.81 -13.22 6.38
N ILE A 839 -10.60 -12.75 6.75
CA ILE A 839 -10.39 -11.84 7.88
C ILE A 839 -11.09 -10.50 7.62
N ALA A 840 -10.91 -9.92 6.44
CA ALA A 840 -11.54 -8.66 6.07
C ALA A 840 -13.07 -8.75 6.17
N LYS A 841 -13.69 -9.80 5.62
CA LYS A 841 -15.15 -10.04 5.70
C LYS A 841 -15.66 -10.26 7.12
N LYS A 842 -14.86 -10.85 8.01
CA LYS A 842 -15.22 -10.96 9.43
C LYS A 842 -15.19 -9.59 10.11
N ILE A 843 -14.16 -8.79 9.83
CA ILE A 843 -14.03 -7.43 10.36
C ILE A 843 -15.15 -6.52 9.84
N GLU A 844 -15.53 -6.61 8.55
CA GLU A 844 -16.63 -5.83 7.97
C GLU A 844 -17.98 -6.06 8.67
N LYS A 845 -18.19 -7.25 9.23
CA LYS A 845 -19.41 -7.61 9.97
C LYS A 845 -19.45 -7.10 11.40
N VAL A 846 -18.31 -6.63 11.94
CA VAL A 846 -18.22 -6.09 13.30
C VAL A 846 -19.07 -4.82 13.39
N GLU A 847 -19.90 -4.72 14.43
CA GLU A 847 -20.73 -3.54 14.63
C GLU A 847 -19.85 -2.29 14.81
N GLY A 848 -20.16 -1.23 14.05
CA GLY A 848 -19.40 0.02 14.09
C GLY A 848 -18.33 0.15 13.01
N VAL A 849 -17.98 -0.92 12.28
CA VAL A 849 -17.12 -0.84 11.09
C VAL A 849 -17.90 -0.19 9.93
N LYS A 850 -17.24 0.75 9.24
CA LYS A 850 -17.78 1.42 8.05
C LYS A 850 -17.10 0.91 6.78
N TYR A 851 -15.78 0.87 6.77
CA TYR A 851 -14.97 0.39 5.65
C TYR A 851 -13.76 -0.38 6.14
N VAL A 852 -13.35 -1.36 5.36
CA VAL A 852 -12.10 -2.11 5.54
C VAL A 852 -11.26 -1.94 4.29
N TYR A 853 -9.97 -1.63 4.45
CA TYR A 853 -9.03 -1.50 3.35
C TYR A 853 -7.86 -2.45 3.58
N THR A 854 -7.54 -3.25 2.57
CA THR A 854 -6.42 -4.21 2.59
C THR A 854 -6.05 -4.58 1.16
N VAL A 855 -5.11 -5.50 0.96
CA VAL A 855 -4.62 -5.98 -0.34
C VAL A 855 -5.76 -6.43 -1.26
N THR A 856 -6.78 -7.11 -0.73
CA THR A 856 -7.93 -7.64 -1.50
C THR A 856 -9.03 -6.60 -1.75
N GLN A 857 -8.98 -5.46 -1.06
CA GLN A 857 -9.96 -4.37 -1.15
C GLN A 857 -9.29 -3.01 -0.92
N PRO A 858 -8.35 -2.60 -1.79
CA PRO A 858 -7.51 -1.42 -1.56
C PRO A 858 -8.28 -0.11 -1.51
N TYR A 859 -9.50 -0.07 -2.04
CA TYR A 859 -10.38 1.12 -2.06
C TYR A 859 -11.67 0.93 -1.25
N GLY A 860 -11.76 -0.13 -0.45
CA GLY A 860 -12.89 -0.37 0.46
C GLY A 860 -13.92 -1.39 -0.06
N GLU A 861 -13.78 -1.86 -1.30
CA GLU A 861 -14.61 -2.93 -1.87
C GLU A 861 -13.73 -4.11 -2.33
N PRO A 862 -14.17 -5.37 -2.11
CA PRO A 862 -13.47 -6.56 -2.57
C PRO A 862 -13.28 -6.59 -4.09
N ILE A 863 -12.06 -6.90 -4.52
CA ILE A 863 -11.70 -7.17 -5.91
C ILE A 863 -11.53 -8.68 -6.06
N SER A 864 -12.43 -9.32 -6.81
CA SER A 864 -12.47 -10.77 -6.98
C SER A 864 -11.83 -11.21 -8.30
N GLY A 865 -11.30 -12.44 -8.34
CA GLY A 865 -10.78 -13.05 -9.57
C GLY A 865 -9.40 -12.55 -10.01
N VAL A 866 -8.67 -11.82 -9.15
CA VAL A 866 -7.37 -11.23 -9.46
C VAL A 866 -6.29 -11.82 -8.54
N GLY A 867 -5.17 -12.24 -9.11
CA GLY A 867 -3.98 -12.66 -8.35
C GLY A 867 -3.28 -11.48 -7.67
N LEU A 868 -2.30 -11.78 -6.82
CA LEU A 868 -1.57 -10.81 -6.01
C LEU A 868 -0.91 -9.71 -6.85
N ASP A 869 -0.35 -10.05 -8.01
CA ASP A 869 0.32 -9.07 -8.88
C ASP A 869 -0.66 -8.07 -9.49
N GLY A 870 -1.87 -8.51 -9.85
CA GLY A 870 -2.94 -7.63 -10.29
C GLY A 870 -3.43 -6.72 -9.16
N LEU A 871 -3.63 -7.27 -7.95
CA LEU A 871 -3.98 -6.47 -6.77
C LEU A 871 -2.91 -5.43 -6.43
N LYS A 872 -1.61 -5.78 -6.56
CA LYS A 872 -0.50 -4.82 -6.42
C LYS A 872 -0.58 -3.70 -7.45
N SER A 873 -0.85 -4.00 -8.72
CA SER A 873 -1.01 -2.96 -9.75
C SER A 873 -2.20 -2.04 -9.50
N LEU A 874 -3.24 -2.53 -8.82
CA LEU A 874 -4.41 -1.75 -8.41
C LEU A 874 -4.19 -1.01 -7.09
N GLY A 875 -2.96 -1.00 -6.54
CA GLY A 875 -2.60 -0.27 -5.33
C GLY A 875 -2.77 -1.05 -4.03
N GLY A 876 -2.96 -2.37 -4.09
CA GLY A 876 -2.93 -3.26 -2.92
C GLY A 876 -1.52 -3.43 -2.32
N ASP A 877 -0.47 -3.08 -3.08
CA ASP A 877 0.93 -3.11 -2.66
C ASP A 877 1.21 -2.29 -1.39
N ARG A 878 0.52 -1.16 -1.21
CA ARG A 878 0.64 -0.30 -0.03
C ARG A 878 0.31 -1.02 1.28
N TYR A 879 -0.55 -2.04 1.22
CA TYR A 879 -0.97 -2.83 2.37
C TYR A 879 -0.06 -4.04 2.64
N ILE A 880 1.05 -4.19 1.92
CA ILE A 880 2.04 -5.24 2.13
C ILE A 880 3.33 -4.61 2.64
N SER A 881 3.95 -5.20 3.66
CA SER A 881 5.21 -4.71 4.20
C SER A 881 6.35 -4.83 3.20
N LYS A 882 7.42 -4.04 3.39
CA LYS A 882 8.63 -4.09 2.53
C LYS A 882 9.27 -5.47 2.43
N ASP A 883 9.18 -6.29 3.47
CA ASP A 883 9.69 -7.68 3.50
C ASP A 883 8.70 -8.70 2.92
N GLY A 884 7.50 -8.27 2.54
CA GLY A 884 6.44 -9.08 1.96
C GLY A 884 5.72 -9.99 2.96
N LYS A 885 6.04 -9.97 4.25
CA LYS A 885 5.53 -10.95 5.23
C LYS A 885 4.36 -10.46 6.08
N LYS A 886 4.16 -9.15 6.16
CA LYS A 886 3.06 -8.54 6.92
C LYS A 886 2.05 -7.92 5.99
N VAL A 887 0.79 -8.03 6.36
CA VAL A 887 -0.34 -7.37 5.69
C VAL A 887 -0.99 -6.41 6.66
N LEU A 888 -1.28 -5.20 6.17
CA LEU A 888 -1.99 -4.17 6.89
C LEU A 888 -3.46 -4.18 6.47
N ILE A 889 -4.36 -4.28 7.44
CA ILE A 889 -5.80 -4.08 7.26
C ILE A 889 -6.16 -2.79 8.01
N GLN A 890 -6.55 -1.76 7.28
CA GLN A 890 -7.01 -0.50 7.81
C GLN A 890 -8.53 -0.54 7.97
N VAL A 891 -9.03 -0.24 9.16
CA VAL A 891 -10.45 -0.30 9.53
C VAL A 891 -10.92 1.10 9.89
N THR A 892 -11.91 1.59 9.16
CA THR A 892 -12.55 2.88 9.45
C THR A 892 -13.88 2.63 10.14
N GLY A 893 -14.05 3.17 11.35
CA GLY A 893 -15.27 3.06 12.14
C GLY A 893 -16.35 4.09 11.76
N LYS A 894 -17.48 4.02 12.49
CA LYS A 894 -18.56 5.01 12.46
C LYS A 894 -18.47 6.04 13.59
N TYR A 895 -17.81 5.67 14.69
CA TYR A 895 -17.74 6.45 15.92
C TYR A 895 -16.34 7.05 16.13
N SER A 896 -16.21 8.01 17.04
CA SER A 896 -14.91 8.61 17.37
C SER A 896 -14.00 7.62 18.09
N ALA A 897 -12.68 7.84 18.01
CA ALA A 897 -11.69 6.90 18.55
C ALA A 897 -11.80 6.70 20.08
N THR A 898 -12.36 7.68 20.80
CA THR A 898 -12.49 7.63 22.26
C THR A 898 -13.85 7.09 22.75
N ASP A 899 -14.79 6.86 21.83
CA ASP A 899 -16.12 6.33 22.13
C ASP A 899 -16.07 4.87 22.64
N GLU A 900 -16.95 4.51 23.57
CA GLU A 900 -17.03 3.14 24.08
C GLU A 900 -17.43 2.13 22.99
N HIS A 901 -18.30 2.51 22.06
CA HIS A 901 -18.66 1.66 20.92
C HIS A 901 -17.46 1.36 20.02
N SER A 902 -16.55 2.33 19.83
CA SER A 902 -15.30 2.09 19.11
C SER A 902 -14.38 1.14 19.86
N LYS A 903 -14.29 1.24 21.19
CA LYS A 903 -13.50 0.32 22.01
C LYS A 903 -14.05 -1.11 21.94
N ASP A 904 -15.37 -1.28 21.94
CA ASP A 904 -16.01 -2.59 21.78
C ASP A 904 -15.75 -3.18 20.39
N MET A 905 -15.81 -2.37 19.32
CA MET A 905 -15.38 -2.76 17.97
C MET A 905 -13.94 -3.29 17.97
N VAL A 906 -12.99 -2.59 18.62
CA VAL A 906 -11.60 -3.06 18.72
C VAL A 906 -11.47 -4.36 19.52
N LYS A 907 -12.24 -4.54 20.61
CA LYS A 907 -12.24 -5.80 21.37
C LYS A 907 -12.69 -6.98 20.51
N GLU A 908 -13.72 -6.78 19.69
CA GLU A 908 -14.23 -7.80 18.77
C GLU A 908 -13.22 -8.12 17.66
N ILE A 909 -12.61 -7.09 17.06
CA ILE A 909 -11.53 -7.27 16.07
C ILE A 909 -10.34 -8.05 16.68
N ARG A 910 -9.91 -7.71 17.90
CA ARG A 910 -8.86 -8.46 18.61
C ARG A 910 -9.25 -9.92 18.87
N SER A 911 -10.52 -10.20 19.16
CA SER A 911 -11.01 -11.57 19.30
C SER A 911 -10.90 -12.34 17.99
N ILE A 912 -11.32 -11.74 16.86
CA ILE A 912 -11.21 -12.35 15.53
C ILE A 912 -9.75 -12.70 15.20
N ILE A 913 -8.83 -11.76 15.41
CA ILE A 913 -7.40 -11.97 15.12
C ILE A 913 -6.77 -13.03 16.04
N LYS A 914 -7.18 -13.07 17.30
CA LYS A 914 -6.72 -14.10 18.25
C LYS A 914 -7.21 -15.51 17.85
N ASP A 915 -8.43 -15.62 17.35
CA ASP A 915 -8.99 -16.89 16.88
C ASP A 915 -8.27 -17.38 15.62
N GLU A 916 -7.96 -16.48 14.67
CA GLU A 916 -7.18 -16.80 13.46
C GLU A 916 -5.72 -17.17 13.74
N LYS A 917 -5.12 -16.55 14.75
CA LYS A 917 -3.81 -16.96 15.24
C LYS A 917 -3.86 -18.37 15.85
N SER A 918 -4.93 -18.68 16.58
CA SER A 918 -5.08 -19.97 17.26
C SER A 918 -5.40 -21.13 16.30
N SER A 919 -5.98 -20.84 15.13
CA SER A 919 -6.25 -21.82 14.06
C SER A 919 -4.98 -22.18 13.25
N GLY A 920 -3.87 -21.46 13.45
CA GLY A 920 -2.61 -21.64 12.72
C GLY A 920 -2.57 -20.92 11.37
N GLY A 921 -3.57 -20.09 11.06
CA GLY A 921 -3.62 -19.31 9.82
C GLY A 921 -2.65 -18.12 9.78
N LEU A 922 -2.16 -17.67 10.94
CA LEU A 922 -1.26 -16.52 11.10
C LEU A 922 -0.14 -16.83 12.10
N LYS A 923 1.04 -16.26 11.87
CA LYS A 923 2.17 -16.30 12.83
C LYS A 923 1.93 -15.34 13.99
N ASP A 924 1.55 -14.10 13.67
CA ASP A 924 1.18 -13.08 14.65
C ASP A 924 0.10 -12.14 14.09
N GLY A 925 -0.57 -11.44 14.99
CA GLY A 925 -1.62 -10.49 14.63
C GLY A 925 -1.82 -9.47 15.74
N LEU A 926 -1.79 -8.19 15.40
CA LEU A 926 -1.84 -7.08 16.36
C LEU A 926 -2.82 -6.01 15.87
N VAL A 927 -3.53 -5.38 16.82
CA VAL A 927 -4.51 -4.33 16.57
C VAL A 927 -4.08 -3.03 17.26
N GLY A 928 -3.94 -1.99 16.46
CA GLY A 928 -3.52 -0.65 16.86
C GLY A 928 -4.39 0.45 16.25
N GLY A 929 -3.86 1.68 16.26
CA GLY A 929 -4.62 2.89 15.96
C GLY A 929 -5.16 3.57 17.23
N ALA A 930 -5.73 4.75 17.07
CA ALA A 930 -6.08 5.63 18.20
C ALA A 930 -7.09 4.98 19.17
N THR A 931 -8.06 4.24 18.65
CA THR A 931 -9.06 3.53 19.46
C THR A 931 -8.44 2.41 20.30
N ALA A 932 -7.57 1.60 19.69
CA ALA A 932 -6.87 0.53 20.38
C ALA A 932 -5.92 1.11 21.45
N LEU A 933 -5.26 2.23 21.14
CA LEU A 933 -4.44 2.96 22.10
C LEU A 933 -5.26 3.48 23.28
N ALA A 934 -6.42 4.09 23.04
CA ALA A 934 -7.32 4.55 24.11
C ALA A 934 -7.80 3.40 25.00
N LEU A 935 -8.13 2.25 24.41
CA LEU A 935 -8.51 1.04 25.16
C LEU A 935 -7.36 0.48 26.00
N ASP A 936 -6.17 0.32 25.40
CA ASP A 936 -4.98 -0.19 26.08
C ASP A 936 -4.57 0.72 27.23
N LEU A 937 -4.62 2.03 27.00
CA LEU A 937 -4.26 3.04 27.98
C LEU A 937 -5.22 3.04 29.17
N SER A 938 -6.53 2.92 28.92
CA SER A 938 -7.55 2.81 29.96
C SER A 938 -7.35 1.56 30.82
N ASN A 939 -7.12 0.40 30.19
CA ASN A 939 -6.94 -0.85 30.90
C ASN A 939 -5.66 -0.85 31.73
N LEU A 940 -4.54 -0.40 31.13
CA LEU A 940 -3.24 -0.41 31.78
C LEU A 940 -3.17 0.57 32.94
N ILE A 941 -3.68 1.79 32.79
CA ILE A 941 -3.67 2.77 33.89
C ILE A 941 -4.58 2.34 35.03
N ASN A 942 -5.76 1.81 34.72
CA ASN A 942 -6.67 1.32 35.75
C ASN A 942 -6.04 0.15 36.53
N ASP A 943 -5.40 -0.79 35.82
CA ASP A 943 -4.70 -1.91 36.45
C ASP A 943 -3.54 -1.44 37.33
N VAL A 944 -2.65 -0.59 36.79
CA VAL A 944 -1.49 -0.04 37.51
C VAL A 944 -1.94 0.76 38.72
N PHE A 945 -2.98 1.58 38.60
CA PHE A 945 -3.47 2.38 39.71
C PHE A 945 -4.03 1.51 40.84
N TRP A 946 -5.02 0.65 40.56
CA TRP A 946 -5.72 -0.10 41.61
C TRP A 946 -4.93 -1.27 42.18
N HIS A 947 -4.13 -1.95 41.37
CA HIS A 947 -3.40 -3.15 41.82
C HIS A 947 -1.97 -2.84 42.28
N ARG A 948 -1.38 -1.69 41.92
CA ARG A 948 0.02 -1.37 42.25
C ARG A 948 0.17 -0.08 43.04
N ILE A 949 -0.18 1.07 42.46
CA ILE A 949 0.07 2.39 43.09
C ILE A 949 -0.78 2.57 44.35
N PHE A 950 -2.09 2.44 44.23
CA PHE A 950 -3.02 2.67 45.34
C PHE A 950 -2.68 1.85 46.60
N PRO A 951 -2.55 0.50 46.54
CA PRO A 951 -2.26 -0.30 47.74
C PRO A 951 -0.87 -0.03 48.31
N VAL A 952 0.16 0.11 47.47
CA VAL A 952 1.53 0.33 47.95
C VAL A 952 1.68 1.73 48.54
N ALA A 953 1.18 2.77 47.87
CA ALA A 953 1.23 4.14 48.38
C ALA A 953 0.47 4.26 49.70
N LEU A 954 -0.74 3.69 49.79
CA LEU A 954 -1.55 3.71 51.01
C LEU A 954 -0.88 2.96 52.17
N LEU A 955 -0.26 1.79 51.90
CA LEU A 955 0.46 1.03 52.90
C LEU A 955 1.71 1.77 53.39
N LEU A 956 2.53 2.29 52.46
CA LEU A 956 3.74 3.02 52.81
C LEU A 956 3.41 4.34 53.54
N MET A 957 2.33 5.01 53.16
CA MET A 957 1.77 6.15 53.88
C MET A 957 1.35 5.75 55.32
N PHE A 958 0.59 4.67 55.47
CA PHE A 958 0.19 4.19 56.79
C PHE A 958 1.42 3.90 57.66
N LEU A 959 2.42 3.21 57.10
CA LEU A 959 3.65 2.86 57.81
C LEU A 959 4.51 4.09 58.17
N SER A 960 4.60 5.09 57.29
CA SER A 960 5.39 6.30 57.52
C SER A 960 4.76 7.24 58.56
N LEU A 961 3.44 7.22 58.71
CA LEU A 961 2.73 8.03 59.70
C LEU A 961 2.79 7.49 61.12
N ILE A 962 2.96 6.17 61.31
CA ILE A 962 3.06 5.53 62.64
C ILE A 962 4.15 6.17 63.52
N PRO A 963 5.43 6.24 63.09
CA PRO A 963 6.50 6.82 63.92
C PRO A 963 6.31 8.31 64.18
N THR A 964 5.68 9.02 63.24
CA THR A 964 5.43 10.46 63.29
C THR A 964 4.36 10.81 64.33
N LEU A 965 3.15 10.30 64.11
CA LEU A 965 1.98 10.67 64.90
C LEU A 965 1.96 9.94 66.24
N LYS A 966 2.61 8.76 66.32
CA LYS A 966 2.68 7.91 67.52
C LYS A 966 1.30 7.53 68.07
N GLY A 967 0.28 7.48 67.21
CA GLY A 967 -1.09 7.10 67.57
C GLY A 967 -1.82 6.50 66.38
N LEU A 968 -2.28 5.25 66.50
CA LEU A 968 -2.95 4.55 65.40
C LEU A 968 -4.27 5.22 64.98
N PRO A 969 -5.14 5.68 65.91
CA PRO A 969 -6.34 6.44 65.51
C PRO A 969 -6.02 7.80 64.87
N ALA A 970 -4.90 8.43 65.24
CA ALA A 970 -4.42 9.65 64.60
C ALA A 970 -3.97 9.40 63.15
N VAL A 971 -3.30 8.27 62.89
CA VAL A 971 -2.95 7.82 61.53
C VAL A 971 -4.22 7.58 60.71
N ILE A 972 -5.18 6.83 61.23
CA ILE A 972 -6.45 6.53 60.53
C ILE A 972 -7.22 7.82 60.24
N THR A 973 -7.31 8.72 61.23
CA THR A 973 -7.95 10.04 61.06
C THR A 973 -7.30 10.83 59.92
N THR A 974 -5.97 10.86 59.88
CA THR A 974 -5.21 11.56 58.84
C THR A 974 -5.52 10.98 57.46
N MET A 975 -5.49 9.65 57.33
CA MET A 975 -5.80 8.97 56.07
C MET A 975 -7.23 9.23 55.60
N VAL A 976 -8.22 9.17 56.50
CA VAL A 976 -9.63 9.45 56.16
C VAL A 976 -9.83 10.90 55.73
N THR A 977 -9.15 11.83 56.40
CA THR A 977 -9.19 13.26 56.08
C THR A 977 -8.64 13.53 54.69
N ILE A 978 -7.48 12.95 54.36
CA ILE A 978 -6.83 13.10 53.06
C ILE A 978 -7.64 12.41 51.97
N ALA A 979 -8.11 11.18 52.20
CA ALA A 979 -8.97 10.47 51.26
C ALA A 979 -10.23 11.29 50.95
N THR A 980 -10.85 11.90 51.96
CA THR A 980 -12.01 12.78 51.74
C THR A 980 -11.64 14.01 50.90
N GLY A 981 -10.52 14.67 51.18
CA GLY A 981 -10.04 15.81 50.39
C GLY A 981 -9.76 15.46 48.93
N VAL A 982 -9.10 14.33 48.68
CA VAL A 982 -8.82 13.79 47.34
C VAL A 982 -10.12 13.51 46.58
N LEU A 983 -11.03 12.75 47.20
CA LEU A 983 -12.29 12.35 46.56
C LEU A 983 -13.16 13.55 46.20
N LEU A 984 -13.27 14.52 47.12
CA LEU A 984 -14.03 15.75 46.86
C LEU A 984 -13.36 16.63 45.82
N SER A 985 -12.03 16.69 45.79
CA SER A 985 -11.30 17.43 44.76
C SER A 985 -11.59 16.88 43.36
N ILE A 986 -11.48 15.56 43.18
CA ILE A 986 -11.76 14.91 41.90
C ILE A 986 -13.22 15.16 41.52
N TRP A 987 -14.16 14.96 42.44
CA TRP A 987 -15.58 15.18 42.16
C TRP A 987 -15.90 16.63 41.76
N LEU A 988 -15.34 17.62 42.46
CA LEU A 988 -15.51 19.04 42.13
C LEU A 988 -14.84 19.41 40.81
N SER A 989 -13.67 18.84 40.52
CA SER A 989 -12.98 19.02 39.24
C SER A 989 -13.80 18.45 38.10
N SER A 990 -14.26 17.20 38.21
CA SER A 990 -15.13 16.57 37.23
C SER A 990 -16.39 17.39 36.99
N TRP A 991 -17.07 17.84 38.05
CA TRP A 991 -18.24 18.69 37.91
C TRP A 991 -17.93 20.02 37.20
N LEU A 992 -16.85 20.71 37.59
CA LEU A 992 -16.50 22.01 37.01
C LEU A 992 -16.17 21.89 35.53
N PHE A 993 -15.30 20.96 35.15
CA PHE A 993 -14.83 20.84 33.78
C PHE A 993 -15.90 20.25 32.85
N GLU A 994 -16.64 19.21 33.28
CA GLU A 994 -17.73 18.64 32.46
C GLU A 994 -18.93 19.58 32.33
N ARG A 995 -19.41 20.14 33.46
CA ARG A 995 -20.70 20.85 33.48
C ARG A 995 -20.58 22.34 33.21
N VAL A 996 -19.48 22.98 33.63
CA VAL A 996 -19.31 24.43 33.47
C VAL A 996 -18.50 24.75 32.23
N PHE A 997 -17.39 24.05 31.98
CA PHE A 997 -16.52 24.31 30.82
C PHE A 997 -16.84 23.45 29.58
N GLY A 998 -17.71 22.44 29.72
CA GLY A 998 -18.06 21.53 28.63
C GLY A 998 -16.86 20.73 28.11
N GLN A 999 -15.87 20.48 28.97
CA GLN A 999 -14.65 19.73 28.65
C GLN A 999 -14.74 18.32 29.24
N GLN A 1000 -14.14 17.37 28.53
CA GLN A 1000 -13.98 16.02 29.05
C GLN A 1000 -12.84 15.97 30.07
N ILE A 1001 -12.90 14.98 30.95
CA ILE A 1001 -11.97 14.80 32.08
C ILE A 1001 -10.87 13.82 31.70
N MET A 1002 -9.62 14.13 32.05
CA MET A 1002 -8.49 13.27 31.73
C MET A 1002 -8.52 11.91 32.48
N TRP A 1003 -8.24 10.82 31.76
CA TRP A 1003 -8.28 9.44 32.27
C TRP A 1003 -7.40 9.14 33.49
N PHE A 1004 -6.27 9.84 33.65
CA PHE A 1004 -5.33 9.63 34.75
C PHE A 1004 -5.41 10.70 35.85
N LEU A 1005 -6.40 11.59 35.82
CA LEU A 1005 -6.61 12.58 36.89
C LEU A 1005 -6.64 11.94 38.28
N PRO A 1006 -7.37 10.84 38.53
CA PRO A 1006 -7.50 10.28 39.86
C PRO A 1006 -6.16 9.84 40.44
N MET A 1007 -5.33 9.20 39.61
CA MET A 1007 -4.00 8.77 39.98
C MET A 1007 -3.10 9.97 40.32
N MET A 1008 -3.13 11.02 39.52
CA MET A 1008 -2.33 12.23 39.75
C MET A 1008 -2.73 12.92 41.05
N VAL A 1009 -4.02 13.20 41.22
CA VAL A 1009 -4.56 13.91 42.38
C VAL A 1009 -4.34 13.09 43.65
N PHE A 1010 -4.58 11.78 43.59
CA PHE A 1010 -4.36 10.88 44.72
C PHE A 1010 -2.91 10.90 45.18
N VAL A 1011 -1.94 10.65 44.29
CA VAL A 1011 -0.54 10.54 44.69
C VAL A 1011 0.02 11.88 45.16
N VAL A 1012 -0.27 12.98 44.44
CA VAL A 1012 0.26 14.30 44.81
C VAL A 1012 -0.34 14.80 46.12
N LEU A 1013 -1.67 14.71 46.30
CA LEU A 1013 -2.31 15.15 47.55
C LEU A 1013 -2.07 14.17 48.70
N MET A 1014 -1.78 12.90 48.43
CA MET A 1014 -1.34 11.99 49.48
C MET A 1014 -0.01 12.46 50.06
N GLY A 1015 0.95 12.89 49.25
CA GLY A 1015 2.17 13.50 49.76
C GLY A 1015 1.84 14.80 50.52
N VAL A 1016 1.40 15.81 49.77
CA VAL A 1016 1.30 17.19 50.25
C VAL A 1016 0.24 17.36 51.33
N GLY A 1017 -0.86 16.61 51.25
CA GLY A 1017 -2.00 16.73 52.17
C GLY A 1017 -1.73 16.22 53.58
N ILE A 1018 -0.66 15.44 53.78
CA ILE A 1018 -0.25 14.94 55.11
C ILE A 1018 0.32 16.05 55.98
N ASP A 1019 0.98 17.04 55.39
CA ASP A 1019 1.72 18.08 56.08
C ASP A 1019 0.84 18.83 57.07
N TYR A 1020 -0.34 19.22 56.61
CA TYR A 1020 -1.33 19.96 57.38
C TYR A 1020 -1.87 19.17 58.58
N ASN A 1021 -2.17 17.89 58.36
CA ASN A 1021 -2.58 16.99 59.44
C ASN A 1021 -1.45 16.79 60.45
N SER A 1022 -0.22 16.61 59.98
CA SER A 1022 0.95 16.40 60.83
C SER A 1022 1.26 17.63 61.69
N PHE A 1023 1.23 18.85 61.11
CA PHE A 1023 1.47 20.08 61.86
C PHE A 1023 0.43 20.29 62.96
N PHE A 1024 -0.85 20.09 62.64
CA PHE A 1024 -1.94 20.19 63.62
C PHE A 1024 -1.83 19.11 64.70
N LEU A 1025 -1.71 17.83 64.33
CA LEU A 1025 -1.73 16.72 65.28
C LEU A 1025 -0.47 16.67 66.16
N ILE A 1026 0.71 17.06 65.65
CA ILE A 1026 1.91 17.16 66.47
C ILE A 1026 1.74 18.26 67.54
N LYS A 1027 1.19 19.43 67.19
CA LYS A 1027 0.88 20.47 68.18
C LYS A 1027 -0.23 20.02 69.13
N ALA A 1028 -1.26 19.34 68.65
CA ALA A 1028 -2.32 18.79 69.51
C ALA A 1028 -1.75 17.81 70.55
N ARG A 1029 -0.77 17.00 70.16
CA ARG A 1029 -0.04 16.12 71.07
C ARG A 1029 0.81 16.90 72.07
N ASP A 1030 1.50 17.95 71.64
CA ASP A 1030 2.27 18.83 72.54
C ASP A 1030 1.37 19.50 73.58
N GLU A 1031 0.17 19.97 73.19
CA GLU A 1031 -0.80 20.59 74.10
C GLU A 1031 -1.47 19.56 75.03
N PHE A 1032 -1.58 18.31 74.60
CA PHE A 1032 -2.13 17.21 75.41
C PHE A 1032 -1.30 16.91 76.66
N GLU A 1033 0.00 17.22 76.64
CA GLU A 1033 0.84 17.10 77.85
C GLU A 1033 0.43 18.09 78.95
N ARG A 1034 -0.28 19.17 78.58
CA ARG A 1034 -0.62 20.29 79.45
C ARG A 1034 -2.12 20.45 79.68
N ARG A 1035 -2.97 19.82 78.85
CA ARG A 1035 -4.41 20.07 78.77
C ARG A 1035 -5.19 18.78 78.56
N GLU A 1036 -6.47 18.82 78.89
CA GLU A 1036 -7.41 17.74 78.60
C GLU A 1036 -7.54 17.49 77.08
N PRO A 1037 -7.83 16.24 76.64
CA PRO A 1037 -7.83 15.82 75.23
C PRO A 1037 -8.50 16.77 74.25
N ARG A 1038 -9.74 17.18 74.58
CA ARG A 1038 -10.54 18.03 73.70
C ARG A 1038 -10.06 19.47 73.71
N GLU A 1039 -9.63 19.97 74.87
CA GLU A 1039 -9.10 21.33 74.98
C GLU A 1039 -7.76 21.46 74.23
N ALA A 1040 -6.90 20.44 74.32
CA ALA A 1040 -5.67 20.36 73.54
C ALA A 1040 -5.91 20.47 72.03
N LEU A 1041 -6.92 19.77 71.49
CA LEU A 1041 -7.29 19.86 70.07
C LEU A 1041 -7.76 21.26 69.67
N VAL A 1042 -8.61 21.90 70.47
CA VAL A 1042 -9.16 23.24 70.18
C VAL A 1042 -8.09 24.32 70.25
N VAL A 1043 -7.19 24.22 71.22
CA VAL A 1043 -6.08 25.15 71.41
C VAL A 1043 -5.02 24.95 70.32
N ALA A 1044 -4.69 23.70 69.98
CA ALA A 1044 -3.79 23.41 68.88
C ALA A 1044 -4.35 23.91 67.54
N ALA A 1045 -5.65 23.75 67.30
CA ALA A 1045 -6.30 24.29 66.12
C ALA A 1045 -6.22 25.82 66.09
N GLY A 1046 -6.56 26.52 67.17
CA GLY A 1046 -6.51 28.00 67.18
C GLY A 1046 -5.10 28.58 67.14
N THR A 1047 -4.08 27.81 67.50
CA THR A 1047 -2.67 28.21 67.33
C THR A 1047 -2.17 27.96 65.91
N MET A 1048 -2.63 26.87 65.27
CA MET A 1048 -2.10 26.40 63.98
C MET A 1048 -2.96 26.79 62.78
N ASP A 1049 -4.21 27.19 62.96
CA ASP A 1049 -5.18 27.34 61.87
C ASP A 1049 -4.79 28.39 60.82
N LEU A 1050 -4.36 29.58 61.23
CA LEU A 1050 -3.90 30.63 60.31
C LEU A 1050 -2.68 30.18 59.49
N ILE A 1051 -1.77 29.42 60.10
CA ILE A 1051 -0.54 28.95 59.43
C ILE A 1051 -0.89 27.82 58.49
N VAL A 1052 -1.59 26.78 58.96
CA VAL A 1052 -1.90 25.59 58.16
C VAL A 1052 -2.78 25.96 56.97
N ILE A 1053 -3.84 26.76 57.17
CA ILE A 1053 -4.69 27.22 56.05
C ILE A 1053 -3.93 28.20 55.16
N GLY A 1054 -3.06 29.02 55.75
CA GLY A 1054 -2.20 29.92 55.00
C GLY A 1054 -1.24 29.16 54.07
N LEU A 1055 -0.53 28.16 54.59
CA LEU A 1055 0.36 27.28 53.83
C LEU A 1055 -0.39 26.51 52.75
N ALA A 1056 -1.57 25.99 53.10
CA ALA A 1056 -2.47 25.38 52.11
C ALA A 1056 -2.88 26.37 51.02
N ALA A 1057 -3.09 27.65 51.35
CA ALA A 1057 -3.35 28.69 50.36
C ALA A 1057 -2.13 29.04 49.52
N VAL A 1058 -0.90 28.94 50.06
CA VAL A 1058 0.35 29.08 49.29
C VAL A 1058 0.42 27.96 48.26
N LEU A 1059 0.27 26.70 48.67
CA LEU A 1059 0.28 25.55 47.77
C LEU A 1059 -0.89 25.54 46.79
N ALA A 1060 -2.06 26.03 47.19
CA ALA A 1060 -3.18 26.22 46.28
C ALA A 1060 -2.90 27.32 45.26
N ALA A 1061 -2.16 28.36 45.61
CA ALA A 1061 -1.72 29.39 44.66
C ALA A 1061 -0.65 28.84 43.70
N THR A 1062 0.27 27.99 44.17
CA THR A 1062 1.26 27.35 43.29
C THR A 1062 0.60 26.37 42.33
N TYR A 1063 -0.19 25.40 42.81
CA TYR A 1063 -0.92 24.50 41.92
C TYR A 1063 -1.96 25.22 41.05
N GLY A 1064 -2.65 26.22 41.60
CA GLY A 1064 -3.60 27.05 40.87
C GLY A 1064 -2.94 27.85 39.74
N SER A 1065 -1.63 28.13 39.82
CA SER A 1065 -0.89 28.74 38.71
C SER A 1065 -0.89 27.88 37.44
N LEU A 1066 -1.02 26.55 37.56
CA LEU A 1066 -1.13 25.64 36.42
C LEU A 1066 -2.41 25.92 35.62
N MET A 1067 -3.44 26.52 36.22
CA MET A 1067 -4.64 26.98 35.51
C MET A 1067 -4.35 28.10 34.49
N THR A 1068 -3.15 28.68 34.50
CA THR A 1068 -2.70 29.64 33.46
C THR A 1068 -2.09 28.96 32.23
N GLY A 1069 -1.91 27.63 32.25
CA GLY A 1069 -1.41 26.86 31.13
C GLY A 1069 -2.29 26.95 29.89
N ALA A 1070 -1.72 26.68 28.71
CA ALA A 1070 -2.41 26.80 27.44
C ALA A 1070 -3.35 25.62 27.14
N THR A 1071 -3.14 24.47 27.79
CA THR A 1071 -3.89 23.23 27.57
C THR A 1071 -4.92 22.98 28.68
N TRP A 1072 -6.04 22.31 28.35
CA TRP A 1072 -7.08 22.01 29.34
C TRP A 1072 -6.62 21.02 30.40
N GLY A 1073 -5.82 20.02 30.03
CA GLY A 1073 -5.30 19.03 30.97
C GLY A 1073 -4.46 19.64 32.09
N VAL A 1074 -3.58 20.63 31.79
CA VAL A 1074 -2.79 21.31 32.83
C VAL A 1074 -3.71 22.10 33.78
N ARG A 1075 -4.74 22.76 33.23
CA ARG A 1075 -5.70 23.54 34.03
C ARG A 1075 -6.50 22.66 34.98
N GLU A 1076 -6.90 21.49 34.50
CA GLU A 1076 -7.64 20.50 35.27
C GLU A 1076 -6.81 19.98 36.45
N ILE A 1077 -5.57 19.54 36.19
CA ILE A 1077 -4.64 19.13 37.26
C ILE A 1077 -4.43 20.26 38.27
N GLY A 1078 -4.17 21.47 37.77
CA GLY A 1078 -3.97 22.66 38.60
C GLY A 1078 -5.12 22.95 39.55
N PHE A 1079 -6.34 22.95 39.02
CA PHE A 1079 -7.54 23.18 39.81
C PHE A 1079 -7.75 22.07 40.84
N ALA A 1080 -7.69 20.80 40.42
CA ALA A 1080 -7.91 19.66 41.31
C ALA A 1080 -6.91 19.65 42.47
N LEU A 1081 -5.63 19.85 42.19
CA LEU A 1081 -4.60 19.92 43.23
C LEU A 1081 -4.82 21.13 44.16
N ALA A 1082 -5.10 22.31 43.61
CA ALA A 1082 -5.30 23.52 44.41
C ALA A 1082 -6.50 23.41 45.37
N ILE A 1083 -7.67 22.97 44.87
CA ILE A 1083 -8.86 22.81 45.70
C ILE A 1083 -8.67 21.64 46.69
N GLY A 1084 -8.01 20.57 46.28
CA GLY A 1084 -7.75 19.41 47.11
C GLY A 1084 -6.85 19.71 48.30
N VAL A 1085 -5.80 20.52 48.11
CA VAL A 1085 -4.96 21.01 49.21
C VAL A 1085 -5.79 21.84 50.20
N LEU A 1086 -6.59 22.79 49.73
CA LEU A 1086 -7.43 23.64 50.60
C LEU A 1086 -8.45 22.83 51.39
N LEU A 1087 -9.15 21.91 50.72
CA LEU A 1087 -10.13 21.02 51.35
C LEU A 1087 -9.46 20.14 52.40
N THR A 1088 -8.33 19.53 52.08
CA THR A 1088 -7.59 18.66 53.00
C THR A 1088 -7.14 19.43 54.24
N ALA A 1089 -6.58 20.63 54.08
CA ALA A 1089 -6.14 21.46 55.20
C ALA A 1089 -7.31 21.95 56.07
N ALA A 1090 -8.42 22.38 55.45
CA ALA A 1090 -9.63 22.78 56.17
C ALA A 1090 -10.23 21.61 56.96
N MET A 1091 -10.29 20.42 56.35
CA MET A 1091 -10.76 19.22 57.02
C MET A 1091 -9.83 18.77 58.15
N ALA A 1092 -8.52 18.91 57.97
CA ALA A 1092 -7.51 18.57 58.97
C ALA A 1092 -7.61 19.41 60.24
N VAL A 1093 -7.82 20.73 60.12
CA VAL A 1093 -7.73 21.65 61.28
C VAL A 1093 -9.09 22.06 61.85
N TYR A 1094 -10.12 22.20 61.02
CA TYR A 1094 -11.40 22.74 61.47
C TYR A 1094 -12.51 21.72 61.64
N PHE A 1095 -12.50 20.63 60.86
CA PHE A 1095 -13.65 19.72 60.76
C PHE A 1095 -13.30 18.29 61.15
N VAL A 1096 -12.93 17.45 60.17
CA VAL A 1096 -12.77 16.00 60.32
C VAL A 1096 -11.70 15.68 61.36
N GLY A 1097 -10.52 16.32 61.29
CA GLY A 1097 -9.40 16.07 62.19
C GLY A 1097 -9.75 16.26 63.68
N PRO A 1098 -10.21 17.45 64.13
CA PRO A 1098 -10.61 17.65 65.51
C PRO A 1098 -11.80 16.77 65.92
N ALA A 1099 -12.79 16.60 65.04
CA ALA A 1099 -14.00 15.83 65.33
C ALA A 1099 -13.68 14.35 65.59
N THR A 1100 -12.96 13.68 64.70
CA THR A 1100 -12.62 12.26 64.87
C THR A 1100 -11.69 12.05 66.06
N MET A 1101 -10.68 12.91 66.24
CA MET A 1101 -9.78 12.85 67.38
C MET A 1101 -10.52 13.04 68.72
N ALA A 1102 -11.51 13.94 68.77
CA ALA A 1102 -12.34 14.13 69.95
C ALA A 1102 -13.23 12.91 70.27
N LEU A 1103 -13.68 12.15 69.25
CA LEU A 1103 -14.41 10.89 69.46
C LEU A 1103 -13.53 9.80 70.05
N PHE A 1104 -12.25 9.76 69.70
CA PHE A 1104 -11.29 8.81 70.28
C PHE A 1104 -10.79 9.23 71.67
N GLY A 1105 -10.88 10.52 72.02
CA GLY A 1105 -10.47 11.04 73.33
C GLY A 1105 -9.01 10.72 73.66
N GLU A 1106 -8.72 10.26 74.88
CA GLU A 1106 -7.35 9.86 75.28
C GLU A 1106 -6.79 8.70 74.42
N LYS A 1107 -7.66 7.83 73.88
CA LYS A 1107 -7.24 6.68 73.06
C LYS A 1107 -6.69 7.09 71.70
N ALA A 1108 -6.85 8.35 71.30
CA ALA A 1108 -6.38 8.84 70.01
C ALA A 1108 -4.85 8.68 69.81
N TRP A 1109 -4.10 8.57 70.92
CA TRP A 1109 -2.63 8.44 70.94
C TRP A 1109 -2.14 7.00 71.29
N TRP A 1110 -3.04 6.01 71.30
CA TRP A 1110 -2.68 4.59 71.52
C TRP A 1110 -1.92 4.01 70.30
N PRO A 1111 -0.93 3.09 70.46
CA PRO A 1111 -0.45 2.43 71.67
C PRO A 1111 0.77 3.08 72.35
N LEU A 1112 1.36 4.10 71.75
CA LEU A 1112 2.69 4.60 72.13
C LEU A 1112 2.65 5.69 73.21
N PHE A 1113 1.46 6.19 73.58
CA PHE A 1113 1.30 7.19 74.63
C PHE A 1113 0.70 6.55 75.90
N LYS A 1114 1.47 6.52 76.98
CA LYS A 1114 1.00 6.18 78.34
C LYS A 1114 0.94 7.45 79.18
N ARG A 1115 -0.15 7.63 79.92
CA ARG A 1115 -0.32 8.72 80.89
C ARG A 1115 0.81 8.64 81.91
N LYS A 1116 1.42 9.78 82.27
CA LYS A 1116 2.56 9.85 83.18
C LYS A 1116 2.24 9.49 84.65
N ASN A 1117 1.09 8.86 84.91
CA ASN A 1117 0.60 8.46 86.23
C ASN A 1117 0.22 6.95 86.33
N ASP A 1118 0.66 6.10 85.39
CA ASP A 1118 0.64 4.63 85.55
C ASP A 1118 2.04 4.03 85.38
#